data_AF-A0A8H3UQB4-F1
#
_entry.id   AF-A0A8H3UQB4-F1
#
_cell.length_a   1.000
_cell.length_b   1.000
_cell.length_c   1.000
_cell.angle_alpha   90.00
_cell.angle_beta   90.00
_cell.angle_gamma   90.00
#
_symmetry.space_group_name_H-M   'P 1'
#
loop_
_entity.id
_entity.type
_entity.pdbx_description
1 polymer ?
#
loop_
_entity_poly.entity_id
_entity_poly.type
_entity_poly.pdbx_seq_one_letter_code
_entity_poly.pdbx_strand_id
1 'polypeptide(L)'
;MAPHATGTDSPPLQWTLPDGSQPAPITVLASSRAVVSGRLTEATIIISTITGKVISIFHSVLPPSDFPVGTPYVDHSPHILMPGLVDAHVHLNEPGRTEWEGFWTGTRAAAFGGVTTVVDMPLNAIPPTTTVGGFEEKIAAAQGKCWVDVGFYGGIVPGNEKELKPLVKMGVRGFKGFMIDSGVDEFPAVSSEDIRKVFTELADEPTTVMFHAEMVPPITASVGDAVQYSSQPPFVPSGPLDHYQTFLDSRPPAFETYAVDEILSLAHLAPNLPLHIVHLSALEAIPLLRKARTAGIKITAETCFHYLSLAAEEVKRGDTRHKCCPPIRSQSNQDALWEELLCEEIDGVIKTVVSDHSPCTPNLKLLPTKFGGKVEGEAGEGDFFQAWGGIGSVGLGLPILWTEGEKKDITIEDIVRWCCKNTAKQVGLERTKGDIGVGMDGDIAVFDDEATFLVEPSTMLFRNKCSPYEGRTLKGVVKETWVRGQKVYSRQAGFNEKMGPNKLHESRLLPIENKPFQRVSKHLLQPASQLYKRPSSLPSPPPDASETSTAELAAAQADEDRQRSQWREEMMLDFAALESTMVRIQLLQNSNEQERQRYAKEKIHILETQEAIKANTAELRRELEAARAKMEKRKRWDEMADKIHGNMMLKSREDQAQMQEKLNAEIAEQEQEMEEYAKLIAARKTQMGVIGVGVKEMMALLHPEEQEPESQDGTEGAETRNGTSQVGTPREGSRSGTPDGLKARPGSRGDSRAVSVTPSQGGDVEMTDTVQTPGGIESSTGEIEEEEMET
;
A
#
# COMPACT_ATOMS: atom_id res chain seq x y z
N MET A 1 -34.81 8.56 29.09
CA MET A 1 -36.27 8.76 29.00
C MET A 1 -36.63 9.01 27.55
N ALA A 2 -37.70 8.41 27.03
CA ALA A 2 -38.11 8.55 25.64
C ALA A 2 -39.60 8.93 25.56
N PRO A 3 -39.96 9.94 24.76
CA PRO A 3 -41.31 10.14 24.22
C PRO A 3 -41.29 9.88 22.69
N HIS A 4 -42.28 9.27 22.04
CA HIS A 4 -43.62 8.86 22.45
C HIS A 4 -43.96 7.47 21.90
N ALA A 5 -44.79 6.72 22.63
CA ALA A 5 -45.55 5.60 22.09
C ALA A 5 -47.05 5.80 22.44
N THR A 6 -47.86 6.07 21.42
CA THR A 6 -49.34 6.15 21.44
C THR A 6 -49.83 5.96 20.00
N GLY A 7 -50.79 5.08 19.69
CA GLY A 7 -51.48 4.10 20.52
C GLY A 7 -52.17 3.05 19.65
N THR A 8 -52.82 2.08 20.29
CA THR A 8 -53.65 1.06 19.63
C THR A 8 -55.00 1.65 19.22
N ASP A 9 -55.52 1.22 18.06
CA ASP A 9 -56.75 1.66 17.35
C ASP A 9 -56.54 2.76 16.29
N SER A 10 -56.16 2.33 15.08
CA SER A 10 -56.11 3.18 13.88
C SER A 10 -57.19 2.77 12.87
N PRO A 11 -57.95 3.73 12.28
CA PRO A 11 -58.75 3.46 11.08
C PRO A 11 -57.84 3.11 9.89
N PRO A 12 -58.38 2.57 8.77
CA PRO A 12 -57.57 2.31 7.58
C PRO A 12 -56.85 3.58 7.13
N LEU A 13 -55.52 3.48 7.00
CA LEU A 13 -54.64 4.59 6.62
C LEU A 13 -55.04 5.14 5.24
N GLN A 14 -55.75 6.26 5.22
CA GLN A 14 -55.96 7.03 4.00
C GLN A 14 -54.64 7.67 3.58
N TRP A 15 -53.86 6.92 2.79
CA TRP A 15 -52.56 7.32 2.23
C TRP A 15 -52.65 8.40 1.13
N THR A 16 -53.85 8.91 0.86
CA THR A 16 -54.09 10.13 0.08
C THR A 16 -53.90 11.35 0.97
N LEU A 17 -53.00 12.27 0.58
CA LEU A 17 -52.94 13.58 1.20
C LEU A 17 -54.31 14.29 1.07
N PRO A 18 -54.71 15.16 2.03
CA PRO A 18 -56.03 15.82 2.01
C PRO A 18 -56.31 16.69 0.78
N ASP A 19 -55.29 16.99 -0.02
CA ASP A 19 -55.36 17.74 -1.28
C ASP A 19 -55.48 16.84 -2.52
N GLY A 20 -55.50 15.51 -2.37
CA GLY A 20 -55.57 14.54 -3.47
C GLY A 20 -54.26 14.35 -4.24
N SER A 21 -53.14 14.88 -3.76
CA SER A 21 -51.83 14.68 -4.39
C SER A 21 -51.30 13.24 -4.24
N GLN A 22 -50.53 12.79 -5.23
CA GLN A 22 -49.88 11.48 -5.18
C GLN A 22 -48.86 11.45 -4.04
N PRO A 23 -48.89 10.43 -3.17
CA PRO A 23 -47.92 10.30 -2.10
C PRO A 23 -46.49 10.23 -2.63
N ALA A 24 -45.55 10.76 -1.85
CA ALA A 24 -44.13 10.72 -2.20
C ALA A 24 -43.68 9.26 -2.44
N PRO A 25 -42.83 8.99 -3.44
CA PRO A 25 -42.38 7.64 -3.71
C PRO A 25 -41.57 7.11 -2.51
N ILE A 26 -41.99 5.94 -2.05
CA ILE A 26 -41.47 5.26 -0.86
C ILE A 26 -41.09 3.82 -1.20
N THR A 27 -40.24 3.24 -0.38
CA THR A 27 -39.99 1.79 -0.29
C THR A 27 -40.39 1.34 1.10
N VAL A 28 -41.09 0.22 1.21
CA VAL A 28 -41.52 -0.38 2.47
C VAL A 28 -40.84 -1.73 2.65
N LEU A 29 -40.15 -1.89 3.77
CA LEU A 29 -39.52 -3.15 4.18
C LEU A 29 -40.17 -3.58 5.50
N ALA A 30 -40.73 -4.78 5.55
CA ALA A 30 -41.34 -5.33 6.75
C ALA A 30 -40.67 -6.65 7.16
N SER A 31 -40.73 -6.99 8.44
CA SER A 31 -40.45 -8.33 8.94
C SER A 31 -41.03 -8.52 10.34
N SER A 32 -41.41 -9.74 10.66
CA SER A 32 -41.65 -10.21 12.03
C SER A 32 -40.41 -10.10 12.95
N ARG A 33 -39.22 -9.87 12.38
CA ARG A 33 -37.96 -9.71 13.10
C ARG A 33 -37.16 -8.54 12.53
N ALA A 34 -37.00 -7.47 13.30
CA ALA A 34 -36.25 -6.27 12.95
C ALA A 34 -35.59 -5.67 14.20
N VAL A 35 -34.33 -5.22 14.09
CA VAL A 35 -33.64 -4.52 15.18
C VAL A 35 -33.86 -3.02 15.02
N VAL A 36 -34.76 -2.47 15.84
CA VAL A 36 -35.17 -1.05 15.80
C VAL A 36 -34.84 -0.42 17.16
N SER A 37 -34.12 0.71 17.16
CA SER A 37 -33.69 1.37 18.40
C SER A 37 -32.91 0.43 19.35
N GLY A 38 -32.10 -0.46 18.77
CA GLY A 38 -31.34 -1.48 19.48
C GLY A 38 -32.17 -2.60 20.15
N ARG A 39 -33.38 -2.91 19.65
CA ARG A 39 -34.22 -4.01 20.17
C ARG A 39 -34.82 -4.84 19.03
N LEU A 40 -34.83 -6.17 19.18
CA LEU A 40 -35.58 -7.04 18.26
C LEU A 40 -37.10 -6.91 18.48
N THR A 41 -37.82 -6.62 17.40
CA THR A 41 -39.27 -6.39 17.35
C THR A 41 -39.81 -6.83 15.99
N GLU A 42 -41.11 -7.08 15.83
CA GLU A 42 -41.70 -6.98 14.50
C GLU A 42 -41.72 -5.50 14.06
N ALA A 43 -41.53 -5.24 12.75
CA ALA A 43 -41.58 -3.87 12.23
C ALA A 43 -41.99 -3.77 10.75
N THR A 44 -42.57 -2.61 10.41
CA THR A 44 -42.70 -2.09 9.04
C THR A 44 -41.98 -0.76 8.94
N ILE A 45 -40.95 -0.70 8.10
CA ILE A 45 -40.05 0.44 7.94
C ILE A 45 -40.34 1.12 6.60
N ILE A 46 -40.63 2.43 6.64
CA ILE A 46 -40.95 3.22 5.45
C ILE A 46 -39.79 4.15 5.14
N ILE A 47 -39.26 4.06 3.93
CA ILE A 47 -38.09 4.80 3.46
C ILE A 47 -38.50 5.68 2.28
N SER A 48 -38.18 6.98 2.33
CA SER A 48 -38.37 7.89 1.20
C SER A 48 -37.34 7.60 0.11
N THR A 49 -37.78 7.30 -1.12
CA THR A 49 -36.85 7.05 -2.24
C THR A 49 -36.20 8.32 -2.78
N ILE A 50 -36.71 9.50 -2.40
CA ILE A 50 -36.14 10.82 -2.74
C ILE A 50 -34.97 11.15 -1.81
N THR A 51 -35.18 11.03 -0.49
CA THR A 51 -34.16 11.44 0.51
C THR A 51 -33.26 10.30 0.94
N GLY A 52 -33.66 9.05 0.69
CA GLY A 52 -32.97 7.86 1.16
C GLY A 52 -33.13 7.59 2.66
N LYS A 53 -34.04 8.30 3.34
CA LYS A 53 -34.18 8.26 4.80
C LYS A 53 -35.42 7.52 5.26
N VAL A 54 -35.31 6.88 6.41
CA VAL A 54 -36.46 6.31 7.14
C VAL A 54 -37.37 7.47 7.56
N ILE A 55 -38.64 7.44 7.13
CA ILE A 55 -39.63 8.48 7.43
C ILE A 55 -40.67 8.04 8.46
N SER A 56 -40.89 6.73 8.61
CA SER A 56 -41.78 6.16 9.63
C SER A 56 -41.40 4.71 9.93
N ILE A 57 -41.71 4.26 11.13
CA ILE A 57 -41.56 2.87 11.58
C ILE A 57 -42.84 2.51 12.37
N PHE A 58 -43.44 1.37 12.04
CA PHE A 58 -44.51 0.76 12.83
C PHE A 58 -43.97 -0.50 13.49
N HIS A 59 -44.28 -0.73 14.77
CA HIS A 59 -43.90 -1.94 15.52
C HIS A 59 -44.89 -3.10 15.27
N SER A 60 -45.14 -3.38 13.99
CA SER A 60 -46.05 -4.41 13.49
C SER A 60 -45.79 -4.66 12.01
N VAL A 61 -46.06 -5.87 11.50
CA VAL A 61 -46.09 -6.12 10.05
C VAL A 61 -47.43 -5.62 9.46
N LEU A 62 -47.38 -4.51 8.72
CA LEU A 62 -48.55 -3.95 8.02
C LEU A 62 -48.72 -4.60 6.64
N PRO A 63 -49.95 -4.93 6.20
CA PRO A 63 -50.17 -5.56 4.92
C PRO A 63 -49.91 -4.60 3.74
N PRO A 64 -49.56 -5.11 2.54
CA PRO A 64 -49.35 -4.28 1.34
C PRO A 64 -50.55 -3.40 0.94
N SER A 65 -51.76 -3.77 1.38
CA SER A 65 -53.01 -3.03 1.13
C SER A 65 -53.07 -1.66 1.81
N ASP A 66 -52.25 -1.44 2.84
CA ASP A 66 -52.24 -0.19 3.61
C ASP A 66 -51.37 0.88 2.94
N PHE A 67 -50.77 0.56 1.78
CA PHE A 67 -49.90 1.43 1.01
C PHE A 67 -50.46 1.71 -0.40
N PRO A 68 -50.05 2.83 -1.03
CA PRO A 68 -50.47 3.17 -2.39
C PRO A 68 -50.15 2.06 -3.39
N VAL A 69 -51.07 1.78 -4.31
CA VAL A 69 -50.87 0.77 -5.38
C VAL A 69 -49.61 1.10 -6.19
N GLY A 70 -48.73 0.11 -6.33
CA GLY A 70 -47.44 0.26 -7.00
C GLY A 70 -46.27 0.64 -6.08
N THR A 71 -46.51 0.84 -4.78
CA THR A 71 -45.43 0.96 -3.78
C THR A 71 -44.55 -0.29 -3.75
N PRO A 72 -43.22 -0.16 -3.89
CA PRO A 72 -42.28 -1.23 -3.57
C PRO A 72 -42.42 -1.67 -2.11
N TYR A 73 -43.06 -2.81 -1.89
CA TYR A 73 -43.23 -3.45 -0.60
C TYR A 73 -42.55 -4.82 -0.61
N VAL A 74 -41.79 -5.14 0.44
CA VAL A 74 -41.24 -6.50 0.66
C VAL A 74 -41.38 -6.86 2.14
N ASP A 75 -42.07 -7.96 2.42
CA ASP A 75 -42.00 -8.64 3.72
C ASP A 75 -40.87 -9.67 3.66
N HIS A 76 -39.93 -9.54 4.60
CA HIS A 76 -38.75 -10.36 4.73
C HIS A 76 -38.88 -11.45 5.81
N SER A 77 -40.03 -11.57 6.47
CA SER A 77 -40.28 -12.62 7.48
C SER A 77 -39.88 -14.03 6.98
N PRO A 78 -39.21 -14.86 7.79
CA PRO A 78 -38.77 -14.65 9.18
C PRO A 78 -37.34 -14.08 9.33
N HIS A 79 -36.74 -13.54 8.27
CA HIS A 79 -35.37 -13.02 8.29
C HIS A 79 -35.28 -11.69 9.06
N ILE A 80 -34.14 -11.42 9.68
CA ILE A 80 -33.92 -10.23 10.50
C ILE A 80 -33.64 -9.01 9.60
N LEU A 81 -34.36 -7.91 9.80
CA LEU A 81 -33.97 -6.59 9.30
C LEU A 81 -33.08 -5.91 10.34
N MET A 82 -31.80 -5.68 10.03
CA MET A 82 -30.86 -5.01 10.94
C MET A 82 -30.27 -3.76 10.29
N PRO A 83 -29.80 -2.76 11.06
CA PRO A 83 -29.05 -1.64 10.51
C PRO A 83 -27.85 -2.18 9.75
N GLY A 84 -27.59 -1.65 8.54
CA GLY A 84 -26.41 -2.02 7.78
C GLY A 84 -25.13 -1.74 8.56
N LEU A 85 -24.18 -2.67 8.50
CA LEU A 85 -22.95 -2.60 9.29
C LEU A 85 -22.09 -1.41 8.84
N VAL A 86 -21.37 -0.82 9.79
CA VAL A 86 -20.36 0.22 9.56
C VAL A 86 -19.01 -0.38 9.91
N ASP A 87 -18.23 -0.74 8.89
CA ASP A 87 -16.89 -1.30 9.07
C ASP A 87 -15.86 -0.17 9.13
N ALA A 88 -15.42 0.16 10.35
CA ALA A 88 -14.58 1.32 10.63
C ALA A 88 -13.08 1.07 10.39
N HIS A 89 -12.67 -0.10 9.86
CA HIS A 89 -11.28 -0.42 9.59
C HIS A 89 -11.12 -1.32 8.35
N VAL A 90 -10.98 -0.72 7.18
CA VAL A 90 -10.64 -1.42 5.93
C VAL A 90 -9.44 -0.77 5.24
N HIS A 91 -8.66 -1.55 4.49
CA HIS A 91 -7.59 -1.05 3.61
C HIS A 91 -7.95 -1.44 2.17
N LEU A 92 -8.48 -0.49 1.40
CA LEU A 92 -8.88 -0.69 0.01
C LEU A 92 -7.74 -0.41 -0.98
N ASN A 93 -6.62 0.15 -0.50
CA ASN A 93 -5.31 0.20 -1.18
C ASN A 93 -5.29 0.94 -2.53
N GLU A 94 -6.34 1.72 -2.85
CA GLU A 94 -6.46 2.49 -4.09
C GLU A 94 -6.44 3.99 -3.77
N PRO A 95 -5.67 4.84 -4.49
CA PRO A 95 -4.79 4.55 -5.64
C PRO A 95 -3.49 3.82 -5.26
N GLY A 96 -2.68 3.50 -6.27
CA GLY A 96 -1.33 2.95 -6.07
C GLY A 96 -1.26 1.44 -6.09
N ARG A 97 -1.82 0.77 -5.06
CA ARG A 97 -1.84 -0.70 -4.92
C ARG A 97 -3.24 -1.28 -5.15
N THR A 98 -3.95 -0.75 -6.16
CA THR A 98 -5.35 -1.12 -6.49
C THR A 98 -5.54 -2.62 -6.73
N GLU A 99 -4.50 -3.35 -7.13
CA GLU A 99 -4.48 -4.81 -7.30
C GLU A 99 -4.45 -5.60 -5.98
N TRP A 100 -4.25 -4.95 -4.83
CA TRP A 100 -4.44 -5.57 -3.51
C TRP A 100 -5.93 -5.65 -3.15
N GLU A 101 -6.72 -4.62 -3.51
CA GLU A 101 -8.19 -4.67 -3.43
C GLU A 101 -8.88 -3.71 -4.43
N GLY A 102 -8.87 -2.41 -4.16
CA GLY A 102 -9.60 -1.39 -4.92
C GLY A 102 -11.06 -1.20 -4.47
N PHE A 103 -11.56 0.03 -4.62
CA PHE A 103 -12.89 0.42 -4.14
C PHE A 103 -14.01 -0.43 -4.75
N TRP A 104 -13.87 -0.84 -6.02
CA TRP A 104 -14.90 -1.60 -6.72
C TRP A 104 -15.17 -2.98 -6.09
N THR A 105 -14.13 -3.79 -5.85
CA THR A 105 -14.32 -5.14 -5.28
C THR A 105 -14.52 -5.09 -3.76
N GLY A 106 -13.79 -4.22 -3.05
CA GLY A 106 -13.93 -4.09 -1.60
C GLY A 106 -15.31 -3.61 -1.16
N THR A 107 -15.87 -2.58 -1.82
CA THR A 107 -17.24 -2.11 -1.50
C THR A 107 -18.32 -3.10 -1.93
N ARG A 108 -18.07 -3.95 -2.94
CA ARG A 108 -18.97 -5.07 -3.29
C ARG A 108 -18.90 -6.18 -2.24
N ALA A 109 -17.72 -6.51 -1.74
CA ALA A 109 -17.54 -7.47 -0.67
C ALA A 109 -18.19 -7.00 0.64
N ALA A 110 -18.06 -5.71 0.98
CA ALA A 110 -18.82 -5.06 2.04
C ALA A 110 -20.34 -5.25 1.87
N ALA A 111 -20.89 -4.86 0.72
CA ALA A 111 -22.31 -5.02 0.43
C ALA A 111 -22.80 -6.48 0.48
N PHE A 112 -21.97 -7.46 0.08
CA PHE A 112 -22.31 -8.88 0.15
C PHE A 112 -22.53 -9.38 1.58
N GLY A 113 -21.79 -8.83 2.55
CA GLY A 113 -21.93 -9.16 3.97
C GLY A 113 -22.77 -8.20 4.80
N GLY A 114 -23.62 -7.38 4.17
CA GLY A 114 -24.53 -6.47 4.88
C GLY A 114 -23.88 -5.21 5.44
N VAL A 115 -22.62 -4.94 5.10
CA VAL A 115 -21.94 -3.67 5.40
C VAL A 115 -22.45 -2.62 4.41
N THR A 116 -22.94 -1.49 4.92
CA THR A 116 -23.47 -0.36 4.12
C THR A 116 -22.59 0.88 4.21
N THR A 117 -21.59 0.88 5.09
CA THR A 117 -20.56 1.92 5.15
C THR A 117 -19.21 1.30 5.51
N VAL A 118 -18.16 1.70 4.79
CA VAL A 118 -16.77 1.38 5.15
C VAL A 118 -15.98 2.67 5.39
N VAL A 119 -14.96 2.61 6.24
CA VAL A 119 -14.03 3.73 6.44
C VAL A 119 -12.60 3.28 6.12
N ASP A 120 -12.07 3.82 5.04
CA ASP A 120 -10.80 3.42 4.46
C ASP A 120 -9.61 4.06 5.20
N MET A 121 -8.63 3.22 5.54
CA MET A 121 -7.41 3.59 6.25
C MET A 121 -6.42 4.34 5.35
N PRO A 122 -5.51 5.16 5.93
CA PRO A 122 -4.73 6.13 5.14
C PRO A 122 -3.48 5.55 4.48
N LEU A 123 -3.11 4.30 4.77
CA LEU A 123 -1.90 3.64 4.27
C LEU A 123 -2.21 2.58 3.20
N ASN A 124 -1.17 1.87 2.75
CA ASN A 124 -1.15 0.89 1.65
C ASN A 124 -1.53 1.43 0.26
N ALA A 125 -2.41 2.41 0.18
CA ALA A 125 -2.59 3.26 -0.99
C ALA A 125 -1.35 4.15 -1.21
N ILE A 126 -1.02 4.44 -2.48
CA ILE A 126 0.08 5.32 -2.86
C ILE A 126 -0.48 6.43 -3.77
N PRO A 127 -0.33 7.72 -3.41
CA PRO A 127 0.23 8.21 -2.14
C PRO A 127 -0.68 7.87 -0.94
N PRO A 128 -0.12 7.76 0.28
CA PRO A 128 -0.91 7.63 1.49
C PRO A 128 -1.66 8.93 1.81
N THR A 129 -2.74 8.83 2.58
CA THR A 129 -3.64 9.94 2.93
C THR A 129 -3.08 10.79 4.08
N THR A 130 -1.80 11.17 3.99
CA THR A 130 -1.05 11.96 4.99
C THR A 130 -1.01 13.46 4.68
N THR A 131 -1.48 13.87 3.50
CA THR A 131 -1.56 15.27 3.04
C THR A 131 -2.92 15.54 2.40
N VAL A 132 -3.30 16.81 2.26
CA VAL A 132 -4.53 17.20 1.53
C VAL A 132 -4.51 16.67 0.09
N GLY A 133 -3.39 16.79 -0.62
CA GLY A 133 -3.27 16.29 -2.00
C GLY A 133 -3.44 14.77 -2.10
N GLY A 134 -2.82 14.00 -1.19
CA GLY A 134 -3.01 12.55 -1.12
C GLY A 134 -4.45 12.16 -0.78
N PHE A 135 -5.19 13.01 -0.07
CA PHE A 135 -6.62 12.81 0.16
C PHE A 135 -7.48 13.12 -1.07
N GLU A 136 -7.18 14.19 -1.80
CA GLU A 136 -7.85 14.51 -3.07
C GLU A 136 -7.64 13.41 -4.13
N GLU A 137 -6.44 12.86 -4.24
CA GLU A 137 -6.15 11.71 -5.10
C GLU A 137 -6.96 10.46 -4.71
N LYS A 138 -7.06 10.16 -3.40
CA LYS A 138 -7.89 9.04 -2.92
C LYS A 138 -9.38 9.25 -3.17
N ILE A 139 -9.90 10.47 -2.97
CA ILE A 139 -11.28 10.83 -3.34
C ILE A 139 -11.50 10.61 -4.84
N ALA A 140 -10.60 11.11 -5.69
CA ALA A 140 -10.70 10.94 -7.14
C ALA A 140 -10.67 9.45 -7.55
N ALA A 141 -9.82 8.65 -6.91
CA ALA A 141 -9.74 7.21 -7.16
C ALA A 141 -11.02 6.45 -6.75
N ALA A 142 -11.74 6.88 -5.72
CA ALA A 142 -13.00 6.27 -5.26
C ALA A 142 -14.24 6.62 -6.13
N GLN A 143 -14.15 7.68 -6.93
CA GLN A 143 -15.24 8.12 -7.82
C GLN A 143 -15.57 7.06 -8.88
N GLY A 144 -16.87 6.85 -9.13
CA GLY A 144 -17.40 5.84 -10.05
C GLY A 144 -17.30 4.38 -9.59
N LYS A 145 -16.78 4.07 -8.39
CA LYS A 145 -16.45 2.67 -7.98
C LYS A 145 -17.19 2.12 -6.76
N CYS A 146 -17.55 2.98 -5.81
CA CYS A 146 -18.16 2.60 -4.53
C CYS A 146 -19.62 2.10 -4.63
N TRP A 147 -19.89 0.91 -4.08
CA TRP A 147 -21.21 0.29 -3.98
C TRP A 147 -21.95 0.57 -2.67
N VAL A 148 -21.18 0.87 -1.61
CA VAL A 148 -21.64 1.29 -0.29
C VAL A 148 -21.13 2.70 0.00
N ASP A 149 -21.49 3.28 1.14
CA ASP A 149 -20.93 4.57 1.54
C ASP A 149 -19.47 4.43 1.98
N VAL A 150 -18.65 5.43 1.69
CA VAL A 150 -17.22 5.44 2.03
C VAL A 150 -16.86 6.71 2.80
N GLY A 151 -16.22 6.50 3.95
CA GLY A 151 -15.44 7.51 4.68
C GLY A 151 -13.94 7.21 4.57
N PHE A 152 -13.12 8.15 5.05
CA PHE A 152 -11.66 8.04 4.98
C PHE A 152 -11.02 8.58 6.26
N TYR A 153 -9.91 7.99 6.68
CA TYR A 153 -9.05 8.54 7.73
C TYR A 153 -7.88 9.35 7.16
N GLY A 154 -7.37 10.29 7.95
CA GLY A 154 -6.07 10.91 7.72
C GLY A 154 -4.94 10.07 8.32
N GLY A 155 -3.76 10.12 7.71
CA GLY A 155 -2.55 9.47 8.21
C GLY A 155 -1.75 10.39 9.13
N ILE A 156 -1.13 9.80 10.15
CA ILE A 156 -0.10 10.43 10.97
C ILE A 156 1.23 9.77 10.66
N VAL A 157 2.20 10.58 10.25
CA VAL A 157 3.60 10.17 10.01
C VAL A 157 4.53 11.28 10.53
N PRO A 158 5.80 11.00 10.88
CA PRO A 158 6.73 12.01 11.34
C PRO A 158 6.80 13.23 10.41
N GLY A 159 6.59 14.43 10.97
CA GLY A 159 6.68 15.70 10.26
C GLY A 159 5.43 16.16 9.49
N ASN A 160 4.31 15.41 9.51
CA ASN A 160 3.07 15.83 8.84
C ASN A 160 2.08 16.62 9.73
N GLU A 161 2.49 17.08 10.91
CA GLU A 161 1.55 17.70 11.88
C GLU A 161 0.76 18.89 11.29
N LYS A 162 1.35 19.64 10.37
CA LYS A 162 0.71 20.80 9.70
C LYS A 162 -0.40 20.42 8.72
N GLU A 163 -0.46 19.18 8.25
CA GLU A 163 -1.50 18.66 7.36
C GLU A 163 -2.76 18.20 8.14
N LEU A 164 -2.65 17.99 9.46
CA LEU A 164 -3.73 17.40 10.26
C LEU A 164 -4.97 18.31 10.33
N LYS A 165 -4.83 19.59 10.72
CA LYS A 165 -5.96 20.54 10.71
C LYS A 165 -6.57 20.76 9.31
N PRO A 166 -5.78 20.91 8.23
CA PRO A 166 -6.31 20.85 6.86
C PRO A 166 -7.14 19.60 6.57
N LEU A 167 -6.67 18.40 6.93
CA LEU A 167 -7.40 17.14 6.74
C LEU A 167 -8.71 17.08 7.57
N VAL A 168 -8.74 17.62 8.80
CA VAL A 168 -10.00 17.80 9.56
C VAL A 168 -11.00 18.64 8.78
N LYS A 169 -10.57 19.76 8.19
CA LYS A 169 -11.44 20.65 7.39
C LYS A 169 -11.94 19.98 6.11
N MET A 170 -11.14 19.08 5.53
CA MET A 170 -11.54 18.25 4.38
C MET A 170 -12.51 17.12 4.76
N GLY A 171 -12.75 16.87 6.07
CA GLY A 171 -13.78 15.96 6.54
C GLY A 171 -13.34 14.49 6.75
N VAL A 172 -12.05 14.25 7.01
CA VAL A 172 -11.59 12.91 7.44
C VAL A 172 -12.26 12.49 8.76
N ARG A 173 -12.43 11.18 8.95
CA ARG A 173 -13.20 10.58 10.06
C ARG A 173 -12.40 10.35 11.34
N GLY A 174 -11.16 10.80 11.36
CA GLY A 174 -10.18 10.57 12.40
C GLY A 174 -8.79 10.45 11.79
N PHE A 175 -7.81 10.16 12.63
CA PHE A 175 -6.42 9.98 12.23
C PHE A 175 -5.85 8.65 12.72
N LYS A 176 -5.01 8.03 11.90
CA LYS A 176 -4.36 6.75 12.19
C LYS A 176 -2.84 6.89 12.17
N GLY A 177 -2.18 6.43 13.24
CA GLY A 177 -0.72 6.25 13.31
C GLY A 177 -0.31 4.79 13.52
N PHE A 178 0.99 4.52 13.43
CA PHE A 178 1.65 3.23 13.68
C PHE A 178 2.85 3.45 14.60
N MET A 179 3.01 2.69 15.69
CA MET A 179 4.12 2.85 16.65
C MET A 179 5.26 1.83 16.44
N ILE A 180 5.14 1.01 15.40
CA ILE A 180 6.15 0.10 14.87
C ILE A 180 6.04 0.11 13.34
N ASP A 181 7.01 -0.46 12.66
CA ASP A 181 7.01 -0.63 11.20
C ASP A 181 5.65 -1.16 10.68
N SER A 182 5.10 -0.45 9.69
CA SER A 182 3.78 -0.70 9.09
C SER A 182 3.81 -1.74 7.96
N GLY A 183 5.00 -2.20 7.56
CA GLY A 183 5.24 -3.01 6.38
C GLY A 183 5.41 -2.22 5.07
N VAL A 184 5.34 -0.89 5.10
CA VAL A 184 5.50 -0.03 3.91
C VAL A 184 6.27 1.27 4.21
N ASP A 185 7.28 1.59 3.40
CA ASP A 185 8.19 2.74 3.62
C ASP A 185 7.48 4.10 3.59
N GLU A 186 6.41 4.24 2.80
CA GLU A 186 5.67 5.50 2.69
C GLU A 186 4.76 5.81 3.90
N PHE A 187 4.60 4.88 4.83
CA PHE A 187 3.87 5.08 6.09
C PHE A 187 4.75 4.73 7.31
N PRO A 188 5.81 5.51 7.58
CA PRO A 188 6.76 5.21 8.66
C PRO A 188 6.14 5.36 10.05
N ALA A 189 6.71 4.62 11.01
CA ALA A 189 6.28 4.64 12.40
C ALA A 189 6.49 6.02 13.07
N VAL A 190 5.59 6.36 14.00
CA VAL A 190 5.67 7.58 14.81
C VAL A 190 6.43 7.33 16.11
N SER A 191 7.23 8.32 16.52
CA SER A 191 7.86 8.37 17.84
C SER A 191 6.92 9.02 18.89
N SER A 192 7.24 8.88 20.17
CA SER A 192 6.51 9.57 21.25
C SER A 192 6.58 11.10 21.11
N GLU A 193 7.65 11.64 20.52
CA GLU A 193 7.77 13.06 20.17
C GLU A 193 6.82 13.48 19.02
N ASP A 194 6.55 12.60 18.06
CA ASP A 194 5.56 12.87 17.02
C ASP A 194 4.13 12.79 17.57
N ILE A 195 3.83 11.82 18.43
CA ILE A 195 2.55 11.74 19.16
C ILE A 195 2.34 13.02 19.98
N ARG A 196 3.38 13.53 20.65
CA ARG A 196 3.35 14.80 21.39
C ARG A 196 2.95 15.99 20.51
N LYS A 197 3.50 16.09 19.29
CA LYS A 197 3.12 17.14 18.32
C LYS A 197 1.67 16.97 17.87
N VAL A 198 1.27 15.76 17.52
CA VAL A 198 -0.10 15.42 17.04
C VAL A 198 -1.15 15.79 18.09
N PHE A 199 -0.94 15.40 19.35
CA PHE A 199 -1.85 15.72 20.44
C PHE A 199 -1.92 17.23 20.67
N THR A 200 -0.78 17.93 20.64
CA THR A 200 -0.74 19.41 20.75
C THR A 200 -1.49 20.08 19.61
N GLU A 201 -1.36 19.57 18.38
CA GLU A 201 -1.98 20.16 17.19
C GLU A 201 -3.49 19.89 17.13
N LEU A 202 -3.95 18.71 17.53
CA LEU A 202 -5.36 18.30 17.45
C LEU A 202 -6.17 18.49 18.75
N ALA A 203 -5.57 19.04 19.81
CA ALA A 203 -6.18 19.13 21.15
C ALA A 203 -7.61 19.71 21.20
N ASP A 204 -7.88 20.71 20.34
CA ASP A 204 -9.16 21.44 20.28
C ASP A 204 -10.02 21.06 19.05
N GLU A 205 -9.58 20.11 18.22
CA GLU A 205 -10.29 19.71 17.00
C GLU A 205 -11.32 18.59 17.26
N PRO A 206 -12.50 18.59 16.61
CA PRO A 206 -13.55 17.60 16.81
C PRO A 206 -13.26 16.31 16.02
N THR A 207 -12.15 15.65 16.31
CA THR A 207 -11.65 14.45 15.63
C THR A 207 -11.25 13.35 16.62
N THR A 208 -10.92 12.15 16.12
CA THR A 208 -10.43 11.01 16.92
C THR A 208 -9.02 10.65 16.45
N VAL A 209 -8.10 10.36 17.37
CA VAL A 209 -6.75 9.88 17.03
C VAL A 209 -6.60 8.41 17.43
N MET A 210 -6.05 7.61 16.52
CA MET A 210 -6.01 6.15 16.64
C MET A 210 -4.63 5.60 16.33
N PHE A 211 -4.21 4.53 17.02
CA PHE A 211 -2.88 3.94 16.84
C PHE A 211 -2.92 2.43 16.66
N HIS A 212 -2.13 1.92 15.70
CA HIS A 212 -1.62 0.56 15.80
C HIS A 212 -0.59 0.59 16.92
N ALA A 213 -1.04 0.17 18.10
CA ALA A 213 -0.28 0.21 19.33
C ALA A 213 0.50 -1.10 19.47
N GLU A 214 1.56 -1.26 18.70
CA GLU A 214 2.67 -2.15 19.04
C GLU A 214 3.94 -1.30 19.02
N MET A 215 4.81 -1.45 20.02
CA MET A 215 6.08 -0.73 20.10
C MET A 215 7.09 -1.58 20.86
N VAL A 216 8.33 -1.68 20.36
CA VAL A 216 9.39 -2.46 21.01
C VAL A 216 9.83 -1.74 22.31
N PRO A 217 9.72 -2.35 23.50
CA PRO A 217 10.18 -1.73 24.73
C PRO A 217 11.70 -1.50 24.72
N PRO A 218 12.21 -0.41 25.32
CA PRO A 218 13.63 -0.15 25.40
C PRO A 218 14.33 -1.25 26.19
N ILE A 219 15.32 -1.90 25.57
CA ILE A 219 16.18 -2.87 26.25
C ILE A 219 16.94 -2.12 27.35
N THR A 220 16.95 -2.65 28.57
CA THR A 220 17.43 -2.00 29.81
C THR A 220 18.91 -1.58 29.84
N ALA A 221 19.66 -1.78 28.74
CA ALA A 221 21.03 -1.33 28.52
C ALA A 221 21.16 -0.16 27.53
N SER A 222 20.07 0.29 26.89
CA SER A 222 20.07 1.39 25.92
C SER A 222 19.17 2.53 26.38
N VAL A 223 19.76 3.72 26.57
CA VAL A 223 19.03 4.96 26.84
C VAL A 223 18.73 5.69 25.53
N GLY A 224 17.44 5.81 25.19
CA GLY A 224 16.93 6.65 24.09
C GLY A 224 16.28 5.89 22.93
N ASP A 225 15.48 6.63 22.16
CA ASP A 225 14.54 6.15 21.11
C ASP A 225 15.22 5.51 19.88
N ALA A 226 16.54 5.40 19.87
CA ALA A 226 17.35 4.85 18.77
C ALA A 226 17.02 3.37 18.44
N VAL A 227 16.32 2.66 19.33
CA VAL A 227 15.87 1.26 19.12
C VAL A 227 14.78 1.17 18.04
N GLN A 228 13.93 2.19 17.86
CA GLN A 228 12.91 2.19 16.78
C GLN A 228 13.52 2.33 15.37
N TYR A 229 14.68 2.98 15.24
CA TYR A 229 15.30 3.28 13.94
C TYR A 229 16.49 2.36 13.59
N SER A 230 17.01 1.58 14.54
CA SER A 230 18.01 0.56 14.23
C SER A 230 17.35 -0.58 13.46
N SER A 231 17.71 -0.76 12.19
CA SER A 231 17.19 -1.78 11.25
C SER A 231 17.55 -3.23 11.59
N GLN A 232 17.78 -3.53 12.87
CA GLN A 232 17.92 -4.88 13.41
C GLN A 232 16.50 -5.40 13.69
N PRO A 233 16.04 -6.49 13.06
CA PRO A 233 14.76 -7.10 13.40
C PRO A 233 14.70 -7.41 14.91
N PRO A 234 13.53 -7.30 15.57
CA PRO A 234 13.39 -7.58 16.99
C PRO A 234 13.71 -9.06 17.28
N PHE A 235 14.97 -9.31 17.65
CA PHE A 235 15.62 -10.62 17.78
C PHE A 235 15.59 -11.47 16.50
N VAL A 236 16.76 -12.02 16.11
CA VAL A 236 16.79 -13.06 15.08
C VAL A 236 15.88 -14.21 15.54
N PRO A 237 14.85 -14.60 14.76
CA PRO A 237 13.82 -15.52 15.23
C PRO A 237 14.41 -16.85 15.70
N SER A 238 14.06 -17.24 16.92
CA SER A 238 14.62 -18.42 17.61
C SER A 238 13.78 -19.68 17.34
N GLY A 239 13.48 -19.95 16.07
CA GLY A 239 12.70 -21.11 15.65
C GLY A 239 12.50 -21.19 14.13
N PRO A 240 11.82 -22.24 13.63
CA PRO A 240 11.50 -22.34 12.21
C PRO A 240 10.50 -21.25 11.80
N LEU A 241 10.77 -20.56 10.68
CA LEU A 241 9.99 -19.40 10.23
C LEU A 241 8.58 -19.76 9.72
N ASP A 242 8.33 -21.04 9.44
CA ASP A 242 7.06 -21.58 8.97
C ASP A 242 6.14 -22.10 10.11
N HIS A 243 6.53 -21.89 11.38
CA HIS A 243 5.72 -22.17 12.55
C HIS A 243 5.10 -20.89 13.10
N TYR A 244 3.78 -20.92 13.36
CA TYR A 244 3.07 -19.74 13.86
C TYR A 244 3.57 -19.27 15.22
N GLN A 245 3.96 -20.19 16.10
CA GLN A 245 4.52 -19.87 17.42
C GLN A 245 5.75 -18.97 17.31
N THR A 246 6.66 -19.22 16.36
CA THR A 246 7.85 -18.39 16.14
C THR A 246 7.49 -16.94 15.83
N PHE A 247 6.41 -16.71 15.06
CA PHE A 247 5.89 -15.37 14.74
C PHE A 247 5.14 -14.74 15.92
N LEU A 248 4.34 -15.52 16.65
CA LEU A 248 3.65 -15.08 17.86
C LEU A 248 4.64 -14.61 18.95
N ASP A 249 5.72 -15.37 19.16
CA ASP A 249 6.77 -15.07 20.12
C ASP A 249 7.59 -13.81 19.74
N SER A 250 7.68 -13.49 18.44
CA SER A 250 8.41 -12.29 17.97
C SER A 250 7.64 -10.98 18.17
N ARG A 251 6.34 -11.04 18.48
CA ARG A 251 5.45 -9.88 18.74
C ARG A 251 4.66 -10.10 20.03
N PRO A 252 5.31 -10.18 21.20
CA PRO A 252 4.66 -10.53 22.47
C PRO A 252 3.65 -9.46 22.91
N PRO A 253 2.66 -9.79 23.77
CA PRO A 253 1.69 -8.83 24.32
C PRO A 253 2.31 -7.58 24.96
N ALA A 254 3.56 -7.70 25.44
CA ALA A 254 4.34 -6.59 25.97
C ALA A 254 4.46 -5.40 24.99
N PHE A 255 4.50 -5.66 23.67
CA PHE A 255 4.56 -4.60 22.65
C PHE A 255 3.27 -3.77 22.62
N GLU A 256 2.10 -4.40 22.81
CA GLU A 256 0.82 -3.71 22.92
C GLU A 256 0.73 -2.90 24.22
N THR A 257 1.09 -3.50 25.35
CA THR A 257 1.03 -2.80 26.64
C THR A 257 1.98 -1.61 26.72
N TYR A 258 3.18 -1.69 26.12
CA TYR A 258 4.15 -0.61 26.13
C TYR A 258 3.71 0.57 25.24
N ALA A 259 3.22 0.28 24.02
CA ALA A 259 2.67 1.31 23.15
C ALA A 259 1.45 2.03 23.78
N VAL A 260 0.58 1.29 24.47
CA VAL A 260 -0.56 1.87 25.20
C VAL A 260 -0.10 2.77 26.35
N ASP A 261 0.92 2.40 27.13
CA ASP A 261 1.44 3.23 28.22
C ASP A 261 2.07 4.54 27.70
N GLU A 262 2.83 4.47 26.60
CA GLU A 262 3.39 5.64 25.92
C GLU A 262 2.29 6.62 25.44
N ILE A 263 1.24 6.12 24.77
CA ILE A 263 0.06 6.91 24.36
C ILE A 263 -0.60 7.58 25.57
N LEU A 264 -0.81 6.82 26.65
CA LEU A 264 -1.49 7.29 27.85
C LEU A 264 -0.66 8.33 28.62
N SER A 265 0.68 8.21 28.62
CA SER A 265 1.58 9.19 29.25
C SER A 265 1.41 10.59 28.64
N LEU A 266 1.15 10.67 27.34
CA LEU A 266 1.00 11.91 26.58
C LEU A 266 -0.44 12.46 26.57
N ALA A 267 -1.46 11.66 26.93
CA ALA A 267 -2.87 12.03 26.83
C ALA A 267 -3.25 13.32 27.60
N HIS A 268 -2.47 13.70 28.62
CA HIS A 268 -2.66 14.95 29.37
C HIS A 268 -2.47 16.23 28.53
N LEU A 269 -1.81 16.13 27.37
CA LEU A 269 -1.60 17.25 26.43
C LEU A 269 -2.87 17.58 25.64
N ALA A 270 -3.78 16.61 25.50
CA ALA A 270 -5.04 16.76 24.78
C ALA A 270 -6.20 16.10 25.56
N PRO A 271 -6.56 16.58 26.78
CA PRO A 271 -7.52 15.89 27.65
C PRO A 271 -8.92 15.70 27.04
N ASN A 272 -9.25 16.50 26.02
CA ASN A 272 -10.53 16.45 25.34
C ASN A 272 -10.55 15.58 24.08
N LEU A 273 -9.38 15.19 23.55
CA LEU A 273 -9.24 14.45 22.30
C LEU A 273 -9.60 12.97 22.50
N PRO A 274 -10.60 12.43 21.80
CA PRO A 274 -10.87 11.00 21.75
C PRO A 274 -9.66 10.22 21.22
N LEU A 275 -9.25 9.21 21.99
CA LEU A 275 -8.20 8.26 21.63
C LEU A 275 -8.80 6.88 21.35
N HIS A 276 -8.19 6.13 20.43
CA HIS A 276 -8.66 4.80 20.07
C HIS A 276 -7.49 3.84 19.78
N ILE A 277 -7.49 2.67 20.41
CA ILE A 277 -6.55 1.59 20.07
C ILE A 277 -7.21 0.72 19.02
N VAL A 278 -6.65 0.70 17.80
CA VAL A 278 -7.17 -0.17 16.73
C VAL A 278 -6.79 -1.64 17.01
N HIS A 279 -7.58 -2.56 16.45
CA HIS A 279 -7.29 -4.00 16.34
C HIS A 279 -6.60 -4.62 17.58
N LEU A 280 -7.10 -4.33 18.78
CA LEU A 280 -6.50 -4.80 20.05
C LEU A 280 -6.57 -6.33 20.13
N SER A 281 -5.44 -6.97 20.38
CA SER A 281 -5.35 -8.43 20.52
C SER A 281 -5.00 -8.87 21.95
N ALA A 282 -4.14 -8.13 22.66
CA ALA A 282 -3.66 -8.51 23.98
C ALA A 282 -4.65 -8.18 25.10
N LEU A 283 -5.09 -9.20 25.84
CA LEU A 283 -5.94 -9.00 27.04
C LEU A 283 -5.22 -8.17 28.12
N GLU A 284 -3.89 -8.20 28.16
CA GLU A 284 -3.04 -7.49 29.12
C GLU A 284 -3.13 -5.97 29.01
N ALA A 285 -3.58 -5.41 27.88
CA ALA A 285 -3.80 -3.97 27.73
C ALA A 285 -5.12 -3.49 28.37
N ILE A 286 -6.11 -4.37 28.55
CA ILE A 286 -7.44 -4.02 29.07
C ILE A 286 -7.38 -3.31 30.44
N PRO A 287 -6.61 -3.78 31.45
CA PRO A 287 -6.48 -3.09 32.72
C PRO A 287 -5.91 -1.67 32.62
N LEU A 288 -4.97 -1.43 31.70
CA LEU A 288 -4.39 -0.10 31.45
C LEU A 288 -5.45 0.86 30.89
N LEU A 289 -6.17 0.41 29.86
CA LEU A 289 -7.25 1.18 29.23
C LEU A 289 -8.40 1.46 30.22
N ARG A 290 -8.77 0.49 31.06
CA ARG A 290 -9.82 0.67 32.08
C ARG A 290 -9.40 1.70 33.13
N LYS A 291 -8.16 1.60 33.64
CA LYS A 291 -7.57 2.58 34.58
C LYS A 291 -7.53 3.99 33.97
N ALA A 292 -7.12 4.12 32.71
CA ALA A 292 -7.08 5.39 31.99
C ALA A 292 -8.47 6.03 31.87
N ARG A 293 -9.49 5.25 31.52
CA ARG A 293 -10.89 5.72 31.45
C ARG A 293 -11.42 6.13 32.82
N THR A 294 -11.08 5.39 33.90
CA THR A 294 -11.41 5.79 35.28
C THR A 294 -10.73 7.11 35.67
N ALA A 295 -9.54 7.42 35.14
CA ALA A 295 -8.86 8.70 35.29
C ALA A 295 -9.41 9.82 34.38
N GLY A 296 -10.47 9.57 33.61
CA GLY A 296 -11.13 10.55 32.73
C GLY A 296 -10.56 10.65 31.32
N ILE A 297 -9.56 9.85 30.95
CA ILE A 297 -9.00 9.83 29.58
C ILE A 297 -10.05 9.24 28.64
N LYS A 298 -10.35 9.95 27.54
CA LYS A 298 -11.34 9.56 26.52
C LYS A 298 -10.78 8.49 25.57
N ILE A 299 -10.31 7.37 26.10
CA ILE A 299 -9.76 6.25 25.32
C ILE A 299 -10.79 5.13 25.13
N THR A 300 -10.75 4.49 23.97
CA THR A 300 -11.52 3.29 23.59
C THR A 300 -10.63 2.31 22.85
N ALA A 301 -11.09 1.08 22.63
CA ALA A 301 -10.46 0.14 21.72
C ALA A 301 -11.49 -0.50 20.79
N GLU A 302 -11.04 -1.00 19.65
CA GLU A 302 -11.74 -1.99 18.84
C GLU A 302 -10.97 -3.32 18.89
N THR A 303 -11.64 -4.41 18.56
CA THR A 303 -10.97 -5.67 18.19
C THR A 303 -11.51 -6.15 16.84
N CYS A 304 -10.97 -7.24 16.32
CA CYS A 304 -11.28 -7.71 14.97
C CYS A 304 -11.99 -9.07 15.01
N PHE A 305 -12.80 -9.35 14.00
CA PHE A 305 -13.49 -10.65 13.88
C PHE A 305 -12.54 -11.84 14.07
N HIS A 306 -11.31 -11.74 13.56
CA HIS A 306 -10.30 -12.80 13.64
C HIS A 306 -9.70 -13.01 15.04
N TYR A 307 -9.61 -11.99 15.91
CA TYR A 307 -9.19 -12.20 17.30
C TYR A 307 -10.29 -12.82 18.17
N LEU A 308 -11.54 -12.79 17.70
CA LEU A 308 -12.70 -13.39 18.35
C LEU A 308 -13.03 -14.80 17.83
N SER A 309 -12.49 -15.23 16.69
CA SER A 309 -12.83 -16.51 16.06
C SER A 309 -11.67 -17.42 15.68
N LEU A 310 -10.43 -16.95 15.75
CA LEU A 310 -9.23 -17.73 15.47
C LEU A 310 -8.36 -17.79 16.72
N ALA A 311 -7.64 -18.90 16.90
CA ALA A 311 -6.71 -19.12 18.00
C ALA A 311 -5.38 -19.65 17.44
N ALA A 312 -4.27 -19.23 18.04
CA ALA A 312 -2.90 -19.56 17.59
C ALA A 312 -2.66 -21.07 17.48
N GLU A 313 -3.27 -21.85 18.37
CA GLU A 313 -3.19 -23.31 18.45
C GLU A 313 -3.80 -24.03 17.22
N GLU A 314 -4.72 -23.37 16.49
CA GLU A 314 -5.32 -23.91 15.27
C GLU A 314 -4.47 -23.66 14.00
N VAL A 315 -3.49 -22.77 14.07
CA VAL A 315 -2.77 -22.29 12.87
C VAL A 315 -1.81 -23.37 12.37
N LYS A 316 -2.12 -23.91 11.19
CA LYS A 316 -1.34 -24.96 10.54
C LYS A 316 0.02 -24.42 10.09
N ARG A 317 1.06 -25.26 10.21
CA ARG A 317 2.43 -24.97 9.74
C ARG A 317 2.43 -24.46 8.28
N GLY A 318 2.97 -23.26 8.08
CA GLY A 318 3.03 -22.53 6.81
C GLY A 318 1.71 -21.90 6.32
N ASP A 319 0.65 -21.83 7.13
CA ASP A 319 -0.63 -21.22 6.74
C ASP A 319 -0.63 -19.70 7.01
N THR A 320 0.18 -18.98 6.23
CA THR A 320 0.40 -17.52 6.29
C THR A 320 -0.85 -16.66 6.03
N ARG A 321 -2.00 -17.27 5.69
CA ARG A 321 -3.31 -16.60 5.68
C ARG A 321 -3.70 -16.07 7.08
N HIS A 322 -3.13 -16.67 8.13
CA HIS A 322 -3.32 -16.29 9.54
C HIS A 322 -2.32 -15.23 10.03
N LYS A 323 -1.42 -14.72 9.18
CA LYS A 323 -0.53 -13.63 9.56
C LYS A 323 -1.29 -12.31 9.59
N CYS A 324 -1.37 -11.68 10.75
CA CYS A 324 -1.78 -10.29 11.00
C CYS A 324 -0.86 -9.69 12.08
N CYS A 325 -0.90 -8.37 12.26
CA CYS A 325 -0.14 -7.65 13.30
C CYS A 325 -1.10 -6.70 14.04
N PRO A 326 -1.35 -6.88 15.35
CA PRO A 326 -0.83 -7.93 16.23
C PRO A 326 -1.13 -9.37 15.77
N PRO A 327 -0.37 -10.38 16.23
CA PRO A 327 -0.65 -11.78 15.89
C PRO A 327 -1.90 -12.29 16.61
N ILE A 328 -2.56 -13.30 16.03
CA ILE A 328 -3.63 -14.06 16.68
C ILE A 328 -3.04 -14.72 17.94
N ARG A 329 -3.71 -14.55 19.08
CA ARG A 329 -3.27 -15.03 20.39
C ARG A 329 -3.85 -16.43 20.70
N SER A 330 -3.57 -16.95 21.89
CA SER A 330 -4.11 -18.23 22.36
C SER A 330 -5.63 -18.23 22.48
N GLN A 331 -6.23 -19.43 22.51
CA GLN A 331 -7.66 -19.60 22.79
C GLN A 331 -8.08 -18.92 24.12
N SER A 332 -7.25 -19.00 25.16
CA SER A 332 -7.52 -18.34 26.44
C SER A 332 -7.58 -16.81 26.34
N ASN A 333 -6.83 -16.20 25.42
CA ASN A 333 -6.90 -14.77 25.15
C ASN A 333 -8.16 -14.43 24.34
N GLN A 334 -8.52 -15.24 23.34
CA GLN A 334 -9.78 -15.09 22.60
C GLN A 334 -10.98 -15.10 23.56
N ASP A 335 -11.02 -16.05 24.50
CA ASP A 335 -12.11 -16.13 25.48
C ASP A 335 -12.16 -14.89 26.40
N ALA A 336 -11.01 -14.36 26.84
CA ALA A 336 -10.95 -13.11 27.61
C ALA A 336 -11.39 -11.87 26.81
N LEU A 337 -11.13 -11.81 25.49
CA LEU A 337 -11.65 -10.75 24.62
C LEU A 337 -13.18 -10.81 24.50
N TRP A 338 -13.77 -12.01 24.45
CA TRP A 338 -15.23 -12.18 24.50
C TRP A 338 -15.81 -11.74 25.85
N GLU A 339 -15.18 -12.11 26.97
CA GLU A 339 -15.59 -11.65 28.30
C GLU A 339 -15.57 -10.11 28.41
N GLU A 340 -14.55 -9.45 27.86
CA GLU A 340 -14.46 -7.98 27.84
C GLU A 340 -15.56 -7.33 26.99
N LEU A 341 -15.91 -7.94 25.86
CA LEU A 341 -16.91 -7.44 24.92
C LEU A 341 -18.36 -7.62 25.44
N LEU A 342 -18.55 -8.65 26.28
CA LEU A 342 -19.78 -8.96 27.02
C LEU A 342 -19.93 -8.17 28.33
N CYS A 343 -18.89 -7.47 28.79
CA CYS A 343 -19.03 -6.54 29.92
C CYS A 343 -20.03 -5.41 29.61
N GLU A 344 -20.64 -4.87 30.67
CA GLU A 344 -21.60 -3.75 30.60
C GLU A 344 -21.08 -2.58 29.74
N GLU A 345 -21.97 -1.94 28.96
CA GLU A 345 -21.59 -0.97 27.92
C GLU A 345 -20.77 0.21 28.49
N ILE A 346 -20.94 0.55 29.77
CA ILE A 346 -20.17 1.62 30.40
C ILE A 346 -18.74 1.18 30.75
N ASP A 347 -18.53 -0.06 31.18
CA ASP A 347 -17.28 -0.54 31.78
C ASP A 347 -16.31 -1.16 30.76
N GLY A 348 -16.81 -1.93 29.78
CA GLY A 348 -15.98 -2.61 28.78
C GLY A 348 -15.14 -1.61 27.96
N VAL A 349 -13.84 -1.84 27.74
CA VAL A 349 -12.93 -0.93 27.02
C VAL A 349 -13.01 -1.08 25.51
N ILE A 350 -13.26 -2.30 25.05
CA ILE A 350 -13.53 -2.62 23.65
C ILE A 350 -14.96 -2.18 23.34
N LYS A 351 -15.13 -1.31 22.34
CA LYS A 351 -16.43 -0.75 21.95
C LYS A 351 -16.94 -1.28 20.63
N THR A 352 -16.02 -1.60 19.73
CA THR A 352 -16.30 -1.85 18.32
C THR A 352 -15.61 -3.12 17.85
N VAL A 353 -16.22 -3.79 16.88
CA VAL A 353 -15.65 -4.95 16.22
C VAL A 353 -15.67 -4.71 14.72
N VAL A 354 -14.49 -4.80 14.10
CA VAL A 354 -14.22 -4.41 12.71
C VAL A 354 -13.54 -5.54 11.94
N SER A 355 -13.37 -5.40 10.62
CA SER A 355 -12.64 -6.41 9.84
C SER A 355 -11.12 -6.35 9.99
N ASP A 356 -10.57 -5.13 10.08
CA ASP A 356 -9.19 -4.84 9.65
C ASP A 356 -8.90 -5.55 8.32
N HIS A 357 -9.77 -5.29 7.34
CA HIS A 357 -9.68 -5.91 6.02
C HIS A 357 -8.44 -5.41 5.31
N SER A 358 -7.37 -6.19 5.44
CA SER A 358 -6.04 -5.86 4.96
C SER A 358 -5.61 -6.99 4.02
N PRO A 359 -5.96 -6.93 2.74
CA PRO A 359 -5.56 -7.90 1.72
C PRO A 359 -4.26 -7.47 1.00
N CYS A 360 -3.60 -8.44 0.37
CA CYS A 360 -2.51 -8.20 -0.58
C CYS A 360 -2.65 -9.16 -1.78
N THR A 361 -1.77 -9.02 -2.77
CA THR A 361 -1.69 -10.00 -3.87
C THR A 361 -1.24 -11.38 -3.37
N PRO A 362 -1.69 -12.50 -3.97
CA PRO A 362 -1.47 -13.84 -3.42
C PRO A 362 0.01 -14.27 -3.34
N ASN A 363 0.87 -13.76 -4.23
CA ASN A 363 2.31 -14.01 -4.19
C ASN A 363 2.95 -13.49 -2.90
N LEU A 364 2.50 -12.34 -2.38
CA LEU A 364 3.04 -11.77 -1.14
C LEU A 364 2.65 -12.58 0.12
N LYS A 365 1.69 -13.49 0.03
CA LYS A 365 1.38 -14.42 1.12
C LYS A 365 2.36 -15.60 1.23
N LEU A 366 3.19 -15.86 0.22
CA LEU A 366 4.17 -16.97 0.24
C LEU A 366 3.57 -18.33 0.62
N LEU A 367 2.34 -18.61 0.18
CA LEU A 367 1.61 -19.81 0.58
C LEU A 367 2.20 -21.09 -0.03
N PRO A 368 2.39 -22.16 0.78
CA PRO A 368 2.67 -23.50 0.28
C PRO A 368 1.58 -24.00 -0.67
N THR A 369 1.97 -24.81 -1.66
CA THR A 369 1.07 -25.36 -2.70
C THR A 369 -0.16 -26.09 -2.12
N LYS A 370 -0.01 -26.72 -0.94
CA LYS A 370 -1.09 -27.39 -0.19
C LYS A 370 -2.24 -26.47 0.25
N PHE A 371 -2.01 -25.15 0.30
CA PHE A 371 -3.00 -24.12 0.64
C PHE A 371 -3.40 -23.27 -0.58
N GLY A 372 -3.29 -23.83 -1.79
CA GLY A 372 -3.72 -23.14 -3.02
C GLY A 372 -2.70 -22.16 -3.61
N GLY A 373 -1.45 -22.17 -3.13
CA GLY A 373 -0.33 -21.43 -3.72
C GLY A 373 -0.07 -21.82 -5.18
N LYS A 374 -0.79 -21.18 -6.10
CA LYS A 374 -0.68 -21.30 -7.56
C LYS A 374 -0.46 -19.91 -8.17
N VAL A 375 0.79 -19.48 -8.13
CA VAL A 375 1.32 -18.44 -9.02
C VAL A 375 2.32 -19.15 -9.94
N GLU A 376 2.34 -18.82 -11.22
CA GLU A 376 3.35 -19.35 -12.13
C GLU A 376 4.74 -18.82 -11.72
N GLY A 377 5.64 -19.71 -11.32
CA GLY A 377 7.01 -19.38 -10.89
C GLY A 377 7.38 -20.00 -9.55
N GLU A 378 6.80 -19.49 -8.46
CA GLU A 378 7.30 -19.76 -7.10
C GLU A 378 6.14 -19.97 -6.11
N ALA A 379 6.02 -21.18 -5.56
CA ALA A 379 5.20 -21.43 -4.38
C ALA A 379 6.07 -21.21 -3.14
N GLY A 380 5.61 -20.35 -2.21
CA GLY A 380 6.40 -20.01 -1.02
C GLY A 380 6.43 -21.12 0.02
N GLU A 381 7.45 -21.08 0.89
CA GLU A 381 7.64 -22.09 1.95
C GLU A 381 6.69 -21.93 3.15
N GLY A 382 5.88 -20.86 3.18
CA GLY A 382 5.01 -20.52 4.31
C GLY A 382 5.73 -19.74 5.43
N ASP A 383 6.78 -18.99 5.09
CA ASP A 383 7.55 -18.14 5.99
C ASP A 383 6.68 -16.99 6.56
N PHE A 384 6.38 -17.03 7.87
CA PHE A 384 5.60 -16.02 8.57
C PHE A 384 6.33 -14.71 8.80
N PHE A 385 7.64 -14.62 8.60
CA PHE A 385 8.40 -13.38 8.70
C PHE A 385 8.38 -12.63 7.37
N GLN A 386 8.64 -13.31 6.26
CA GLN A 386 8.63 -12.73 4.91
C GLN A 386 7.23 -12.48 4.34
N ALA A 387 6.25 -13.34 4.64
CA ALA A 387 4.90 -13.17 4.09
C ALA A 387 4.28 -11.85 4.54
N TRP A 388 3.53 -11.17 3.68
CA TRP A 388 2.85 -9.93 4.05
C TRP A 388 1.66 -10.21 5.00
N GLY A 389 1.58 -9.45 6.10
CA GLY A 389 0.60 -9.65 7.18
C GLY A 389 -0.65 -8.80 7.02
N GLY A 390 -1.83 -9.41 7.18
CA GLY A 390 -3.15 -8.78 7.04
C GLY A 390 -4.22 -9.82 6.67
N ILE A 391 -5.45 -9.69 7.16
CA ILE A 391 -6.52 -10.69 6.97
C ILE A 391 -7.64 -10.16 6.04
N GLY A 392 -7.94 -10.93 4.99
CA GLY A 392 -9.08 -10.68 4.11
C GLY A 392 -10.41 -11.12 4.74
N SER A 393 -11.18 -10.21 5.34
CA SER A 393 -12.47 -10.55 5.98
C SER A 393 -13.66 -9.60 5.74
N VAL A 394 -13.53 -8.52 4.93
CA VAL A 394 -14.67 -7.63 4.63
C VAL A 394 -15.82 -8.43 4.01
N GLY A 395 -17.02 -8.24 4.56
CA GLY A 395 -18.21 -8.99 4.16
C GLY A 395 -18.36 -10.39 4.79
N LEU A 396 -17.41 -10.87 5.60
CA LEU A 396 -17.53 -12.11 6.37
C LEU A 396 -17.85 -11.88 7.85
N GLY A 397 -17.68 -10.65 8.36
CA GLY A 397 -17.76 -10.34 9.80
C GLY A 397 -19.04 -10.75 10.51
N LEU A 398 -20.21 -10.42 9.94
CA LEU A 398 -21.50 -10.78 10.54
C LEU A 398 -21.69 -12.32 10.64
N PRO A 399 -21.49 -13.12 9.57
CA PRO A 399 -21.44 -14.58 9.69
C PRO A 399 -20.41 -15.12 10.68
N ILE A 400 -19.21 -14.52 10.77
CA ILE A 400 -18.18 -14.96 11.74
C ILE A 400 -18.67 -14.76 13.17
N LEU A 401 -19.13 -13.55 13.52
CA LEU A 401 -19.64 -13.26 14.87
C LEU A 401 -20.86 -14.08 15.24
N TRP A 402 -21.76 -14.33 14.29
CA TRP A 402 -22.94 -15.17 14.53
C TRP A 402 -22.57 -16.64 14.76
N THR A 403 -21.60 -17.17 14.00
CA THR A 403 -21.14 -18.56 14.13
C THR A 403 -20.45 -18.81 15.48
N GLU A 404 -19.55 -17.92 15.91
CA GLU A 404 -18.88 -18.10 17.21
C GLU A 404 -19.77 -17.68 18.39
N GLY A 405 -20.68 -16.74 18.17
CA GLY A 405 -21.62 -16.26 19.18
C GLY A 405 -22.67 -17.29 19.61
N GLU A 406 -23.00 -18.28 18.76
CA GLU A 406 -23.95 -19.36 19.07
C GLU A 406 -23.54 -20.17 20.32
N LYS A 407 -22.24 -20.22 20.65
CA LYS A 407 -21.70 -20.91 21.85
C LYS A 407 -21.61 -20.02 23.09
N LYS A 408 -21.90 -18.72 22.96
CA LYS A 408 -21.61 -17.66 23.94
C LYS A 408 -22.85 -16.79 24.26
N ASP A 409 -24.04 -17.27 23.91
CA ASP A 409 -25.34 -16.60 24.11
C ASP A 409 -25.44 -15.17 23.50
N ILE A 410 -24.70 -14.91 22.42
CA ILE A 410 -24.66 -13.59 21.76
C ILE A 410 -25.96 -13.32 21.00
N THR A 411 -26.58 -12.16 21.21
CA THR A 411 -27.79 -11.78 20.47
C THR A 411 -27.46 -10.94 19.22
N ILE A 412 -28.45 -10.77 18.33
CA ILE A 412 -28.27 -9.89 17.17
C ILE A 412 -28.14 -8.41 17.58
N GLU A 413 -28.76 -8.02 18.70
CA GLU A 413 -28.63 -6.68 19.27
C GLU A 413 -27.21 -6.38 19.75
N ASP A 414 -26.46 -7.38 20.23
CA ASP A 414 -25.04 -7.23 20.56
C ASP A 414 -24.19 -6.96 19.31
N ILE A 415 -24.42 -7.70 18.23
CA ILE A 415 -23.71 -7.46 16.96
C ILE A 415 -24.07 -6.08 16.40
N VAL A 416 -25.34 -5.65 16.48
CA VAL A 416 -25.76 -4.29 16.10
C VAL A 416 -25.11 -3.22 16.97
N ARG A 417 -24.98 -3.46 18.28
CA ARG A 417 -24.27 -2.59 19.22
C ARG A 417 -22.81 -2.42 18.80
N TRP A 418 -22.08 -3.52 18.55
CA TRP A 418 -20.64 -3.49 18.25
C TRP A 418 -20.30 -3.02 16.83
N CYS A 419 -21.02 -3.50 15.81
CA CYS A 419 -20.66 -3.36 14.39
C CYS A 419 -21.51 -2.34 13.62
N CYS A 420 -22.58 -1.79 14.22
CA CYS A 420 -23.40 -0.75 13.60
C CYS A 420 -23.38 0.53 14.45
N LYS A 421 -23.88 0.48 15.69
CA LYS A 421 -24.08 1.66 16.54
C LYS A 421 -22.78 2.26 17.05
N ASN A 422 -21.90 1.44 17.63
CA ASN A 422 -20.65 1.92 18.21
C ASN A 422 -19.64 2.32 17.13
N THR A 423 -19.57 1.61 16.00
CA THR A 423 -18.73 1.98 14.85
C THR A 423 -19.24 3.25 14.18
N ALA A 424 -20.54 3.43 13.98
CA ALA A 424 -21.08 4.71 13.51
C ALA A 424 -20.69 5.88 14.44
N LYS A 425 -20.71 5.67 15.76
CA LYS A 425 -20.28 6.67 16.75
C LYS A 425 -18.76 6.93 16.72
N GLN A 426 -17.93 5.90 16.51
CA GLN A 426 -16.46 6.03 16.37
C GLN A 426 -16.09 7.01 15.23
N VAL A 427 -16.89 7.04 14.15
CA VAL A 427 -16.62 7.86 12.94
C VAL A 427 -17.57 9.07 12.77
N GLY A 428 -18.33 9.44 13.81
CA GLY A 428 -19.20 10.63 13.82
C GLY A 428 -20.40 10.54 12.87
N LEU A 429 -21.01 9.36 12.76
CA LEU A 429 -22.17 9.04 11.92
C LEU A 429 -23.40 8.59 12.72
N GLU A 430 -23.36 8.61 14.05
CA GLU A 430 -24.40 8.08 14.95
C GLU A 430 -25.77 8.74 14.82
N ARG A 431 -25.84 9.92 14.20
CA ARG A 431 -27.09 10.64 13.88
C ARG A 431 -27.74 10.20 12.57
N THR A 432 -27.05 9.39 11.77
CA THR A 432 -27.45 9.03 10.39
C THR A 432 -27.34 7.55 10.10
N LYS A 433 -26.50 6.80 10.81
CA LYS A 433 -26.20 5.38 10.61
C LYS A 433 -26.04 4.66 11.94
N GLY A 434 -26.06 3.33 11.89
CA GLY A 434 -25.82 2.46 13.05
C GLY A 434 -27.07 1.99 13.80
N ASP A 435 -28.26 2.47 13.42
CA ASP A 435 -29.55 2.04 13.97
C ASP A 435 -30.65 2.22 12.90
N ILE A 436 -31.80 1.55 13.07
CA ILE A 436 -33.01 1.78 12.27
C ILE A 436 -33.90 2.75 13.07
N GLY A 437 -33.90 4.01 12.67
CA GLY A 437 -34.64 5.09 13.33
C GLY A 437 -35.10 6.17 12.36
N VAL A 438 -36.21 6.85 12.68
CA VAL A 438 -36.75 7.94 11.83
C VAL A 438 -35.71 9.05 11.66
N GLY A 439 -35.48 9.49 10.42
CA GLY A 439 -34.47 10.47 10.04
C GLY A 439 -33.08 9.88 9.73
N MET A 440 -32.82 8.64 10.10
CA MET A 440 -31.60 7.92 9.74
C MET A 440 -31.65 7.47 8.26
N ASP A 441 -30.49 7.14 7.70
CA ASP A 441 -30.40 6.61 6.33
C ASP A 441 -31.05 5.22 6.28
N GLY A 442 -31.75 4.90 5.19
CA GLY A 442 -32.40 3.61 4.94
C GLY A 442 -31.40 2.51 4.58
N ASP A 443 -30.38 2.35 5.42
CA ASP A 443 -29.26 1.41 5.26
C ASP A 443 -29.56 0.15 6.08
N ILE A 444 -29.97 -0.93 5.41
CA ILE A 444 -30.53 -2.14 6.04
C ILE A 444 -29.91 -3.39 5.43
N ALA A 445 -29.47 -4.32 6.29
CA ALA A 445 -29.13 -5.67 5.92
C ALA A 445 -30.31 -6.62 6.24
N VAL A 446 -30.62 -7.52 5.32
CA VAL A 446 -31.59 -8.61 5.51
C VAL A 446 -30.81 -9.88 5.82
N PHE A 447 -30.90 -10.35 7.05
CA PHE A 447 -30.07 -11.42 7.59
C PHE A 447 -30.88 -12.70 7.87
N ASP A 448 -30.44 -13.80 7.27
CA ASP A 448 -30.94 -15.16 7.48
C ASP A 448 -30.02 -15.84 8.49
N ASP A 449 -30.44 -15.87 9.75
CA ASP A 449 -29.66 -16.32 10.89
C ASP A 449 -29.55 -17.85 11.01
N GLU A 450 -30.36 -18.60 10.25
CA GLU A 450 -30.35 -20.07 10.23
C GLU A 450 -29.60 -20.66 9.02
N ALA A 451 -29.54 -19.95 7.89
CA ALA A 451 -28.79 -20.42 6.73
C ALA A 451 -27.28 -20.51 6.99
N THR A 452 -26.65 -21.56 6.48
CA THR A 452 -25.19 -21.76 6.52
C THR A 452 -24.58 -21.68 5.13
N PHE A 453 -23.31 -21.28 5.01
CA PHE A 453 -22.53 -21.41 3.78
C PHE A 453 -21.08 -21.82 4.04
N LEU A 454 -20.47 -22.48 3.05
CA LEU A 454 -19.04 -22.75 3.03
C LEU A 454 -18.30 -21.51 2.53
N VAL A 455 -17.27 -21.06 3.24
CA VAL A 455 -16.37 -20.01 2.76
C VAL A 455 -15.39 -20.62 1.76
N GLU A 456 -15.58 -20.28 0.49
CA GLU A 456 -14.77 -20.73 -0.64
C GLU A 456 -14.51 -19.57 -1.63
N PRO A 457 -13.56 -19.69 -2.59
CA PRO A 457 -13.24 -18.62 -3.55
C PRO A 457 -14.41 -18.07 -4.37
N SER A 458 -15.52 -18.83 -4.53
CA SER A 458 -16.75 -18.36 -5.18
C SER A 458 -17.54 -17.35 -4.31
N THR A 459 -17.39 -17.45 -2.98
CA THR A 459 -18.12 -16.65 -1.97
C THR A 459 -17.29 -15.48 -1.43
N MET A 460 -15.97 -15.55 -1.52
CA MET A 460 -15.09 -14.42 -1.22
C MET A 460 -15.19 -13.39 -2.35
N LEU A 461 -15.83 -12.23 -2.12
CA LEU A 461 -16.00 -11.21 -3.18
C LEU A 461 -14.88 -10.18 -3.28
N PHE A 462 -14.10 -9.98 -2.21
CA PHE A 462 -12.88 -9.17 -2.22
C PHE A 462 -11.87 -9.72 -3.24
N ARG A 463 -11.02 -8.88 -3.83
CA ARG A 463 -10.26 -9.17 -5.06
C ARG A 463 -9.44 -10.46 -4.94
N ASN A 464 -8.58 -10.51 -3.93
CA ASN A 464 -7.63 -11.59 -3.73
C ASN A 464 -8.25 -12.65 -2.82
N LYS A 465 -8.60 -13.82 -3.38
CA LYS A 465 -9.41 -14.89 -2.77
C LYS A 465 -8.65 -15.69 -1.70
N CYS A 466 -8.11 -15.01 -0.71
CA CYS A 466 -7.17 -15.54 0.27
C CYS A 466 -7.61 -15.11 1.68
N SER A 467 -8.01 -16.09 2.50
CA SER A 467 -8.56 -15.82 3.84
C SER A 467 -8.37 -17.04 4.75
N PRO A 468 -8.09 -16.87 6.06
CA PRO A 468 -7.99 -18.00 7.01
C PRO A 468 -9.33 -18.72 7.24
N TYR A 469 -10.44 -18.12 6.83
CA TYR A 469 -11.78 -18.71 6.90
C TYR A 469 -12.07 -19.68 5.75
N GLU A 470 -11.24 -19.75 4.70
CA GLU A 470 -11.46 -20.64 3.56
C GLU A 470 -11.51 -22.12 4.00
N GLY A 471 -12.60 -22.79 3.68
CA GLY A 471 -12.93 -24.15 4.11
C GLY A 471 -13.73 -24.23 5.42
N ARG A 472 -13.97 -23.12 6.13
CA ARG A 472 -14.88 -23.08 7.29
C ARG A 472 -16.33 -22.91 6.80
N THR A 473 -17.28 -23.58 7.47
CA THR A 473 -18.72 -23.33 7.31
C THR A 473 -19.16 -22.31 8.34
N LEU A 474 -19.83 -21.24 7.89
CA LEU A 474 -20.38 -20.20 8.76
C LEU A 474 -21.91 -20.26 8.75
N LYS A 475 -22.53 -20.00 9.91
CA LYS A 475 -23.96 -19.77 10.10
C LYS A 475 -24.24 -18.27 9.95
N GLY A 476 -25.41 -17.92 9.44
CA GLY A 476 -25.79 -16.55 9.12
C GLY A 476 -25.45 -16.17 7.68
N VAL A 477 -26.45 -15.77 6.90
CA VAL A 477 -26.30 -15.33 5.51
C VAL A 477 -27.03 -14.01 5.29
N VAL A 478 -26.33 -12.99 4.78
CA VAL A 478 -26.99 -11.80 4.26
C VAL A 478 -27.67 -12.12 2.94
N LYS A 479 -28.99 -11.95 2.92
CA LYS A 479 -29.87 -12.20 1.77
C LYS A 479 -29.92 -10.99 0.85
N GLU A 480 -29.98 -9.80 1.42
CA GLU A 480 -30.03 -8.54 0.69
C GLU A 480 -29.38 -7.41 1.48
N THR A 481 -28.86 -6.42 0.75
CA THR A 481 -28.30 -5.20 1.33
C THR A 481 -28.90 -3.99 0.63
N TRP A 482 -29.44 -3.09 1.44
CA TRP A 482 -30.10 -1.86 1.04
C TRP A 482 -29.26 -0.68 1.53
N VAL A 483 -29.02 0.28 0.64
CA VAL A 483 -28.35 1.55 0.96
C VAL A 483 -29.31 2.67 0.57
N ARG A 484 -29.66 3.55 1.52
CA ARG A 484 -30.63 4.65 1.32
C ARG A 484 -31.95 4.21 0.68
N GLY A 485 -32.49 3.06 1.11
CA GLY A 485 -33.73 2.47 0.57
C GLY A 485 -33.61 1.88 -0.84
N GLN A 486 -32.39 1.74 -1.37
CA GLN A 486 -32.11 1.11 -2.67
C GLN A 486 -31.40 -0.23 -2.48
N LYS A 487 -31.98 -1.30 -3.04
CA LYS A 487 -31.40 -2.65 -3.01
C LYS A 487 -30.15 -2.69 -3.91
N VAL A 488 -28.97 -2.65 -3.32
CA VAL A 488 -27.68 -2.68 -4.04
C VAL A 488 -27.20 -4.11 -4.31
N TYR A 489 -27.53 -5.04 -3.42
CA TYR A 489 -27.15 -6.45 -3.49
C TYR A 489 -28.31 -7.38 -3.08
N SER A 490 -28.41 -8.53 -3.73
CA SER A 490 -29.23 -9.67 -3.31
C SER A 490 -28.50 -10.98 -3.61
N ARG A 491 -28.57 -11.95 -2.70
CA ARG A 491 -27.97 -13.29 -2.86
C ARG A 491 -28.54 -14.07 -4.04
N GLN A 492 -29.77 -13.77 -4.46
CA GLN A 492 -30.43 -14.40 -5.61
C GLN A 492 -30.10 -13.72 -6.95
N ALA A 493 -30.05 -12.38 -6.98
CA ALA A 493 -29.93 -11.60 -8.21
C ALA A 493 -28.53 -11.00 -8.45
N GLY A 494 -27.63 -11.11 -7.47
CA GLY A 494 -26.32 -10.47 -7.49
C GLY A 494 -26.40 -8.96 -7.23
N PHE A 495 -25.56 -8.20 -7.94
CA PHE A 495 -25.46 -6.75 -7.81
C PHE A 495 -26.41 -6.04 -8.76
N ASN A 496 -27.10 -5.03 -8.26
CA ASN A 496 -28.04 -4.25 -9.05
C ASN A 496 -27.30 -3.15 -9.84
N GLU A 497 -26.73 -3.49 -11.00
CA GLU A 497 -25.96 -2.56 -11.85
C GLU A 497 -26.75 -1.28 -12.24
N LYS A 498 -28.08 -1.32 -12.29
CA LYS A 498 -28.94 -0.12 -12.51
C LYS A 498 -28.92 0.87 -11.35
N MET A 499 -28.59 0.39 -10.15
CA MET A 499 -28.35 1.13 -8.90
C MET A 499 -26.86 1.12 -8.51
N GLY A 500 -25.99 0.73 -9.45
CA GLY A 500 -24.54 0.77 -9.31
C GLY A 500 -24.01 2.21 -9.15
N PRO A 501 -22.69 2.39 -9.08
CA PRO A 501 -22.06 3.68 -8.73
C PRO A 501 -22.58 4.89 -9.52
N ASN A 502 -22.90 4.73 -10.80
CA ASN A 502 -23.21 5.84 -11.71
C ASN A 502 -24.47 6.69 -11.40
N LYS A 503 -25.36 6.28 -10.47
CA LYS A 503 -26.58 7.04 -10.13
C LYS A 503 -26.62 7.65 -8.73
N LEU A 504 -25.73 7.23 -7.84
CA LEU A 504 -25.76 7.61 -6.41
C LEU A 504 -24.42 8.19 -5.92
N HIS A 505 -23.43 8.32 -6.81
CA HIS A 505 -22.05 8.65 -6.44
C HIS A 505 -21.86 9.99 -5.73
N GLU A 506 -22.63 11.02 -6.11
CA GLU A 506 -22.60 12.34 -5.47
C GLU A 506 -23.02 12.30 -3.98
N SER A 507 -23.59 11.19 -3.51
CA SER A 507 -24.03 11.00 -2.11
C SER A 507 -23.32 9.86 -1.35
N ARG A 508 -22.59 8.97 -2.04
CA ARG A 508 -21.92 7.81 -1.42
C ARG A 508 -20.58 8.14 -0.77
N LEU A 509 -19.86 9.12 -1.31
CA LEU A 509 -18.78 9.76 -0.55
C LEU A 509 -19.44 10.60 0.54
N LEU A 510 -19.20 10.27 1.81
CA LEU A 510 -19.91 10.88 2.93
C LEU A 510 -19.70 12.41 2.91
N PRO A 511 -20.76 13.22 2.76
CA PRO A 511 -20.66 14.55 2.15
C PRO A 511 -19.86 15.55 2.98
N ILE A 512 -18.97 16.29 2.28
CA ILE A 512 -18.04 17.25 2.88
C ILE A 512 -18.74 18.60 3.22
N GLU A 513 -19.42 19.29 2.28
CA GLU A 513 -19.97 20.65 2.58
C GLU A 513 -21.43 20.98 2.13
N ASN A 514 -22.19 20.09 1.48
CA ASN A 514 -23.48 20.47 0.83
C ASN A 514 -24.70 20.73 1.76
N LYS A 515 -24.54 20.71 3.10
CA LYS A 515 -25.68 20.74 4.06
C LYS A 515 -26.27 22.12 4.39
N PRO A 516 -25.54 23.25 4.43
CA PRO A 516 -26.13 24.56 4.71
C PRO A 516 -27.04 25.07 3.59
N PHE A 517 -26.60 24.95 2.32
CA PHE A 517 -27.35 25.37 1.14
C PHE A 517 -28.70 24.65 1.02
N GLN A 518 -28.71 23.33 1.25
CA GLN A 518 -29.94 22.52 1.22
C GLN A 518 -30.94 22.93 2.32
N ARG A 519 -30.46 23.34 3.50
CA ARG A 519 -31.34 23.80 4.59
C ARG A 519 -31.98 25.15 4.29
N VAL A 520 -31.20 26.14 3.84
CA VAL A 520 -31.73 27.45 3.44
C VAL A 520 -32.73 27.31 2.28
N SER A 521 -32.39 26.52 1.26
CA SER A 521 -33.29 26.25 0.13
C SER A 521 -34.61 25.61 0.57
N LYS A 522 -34.56 24.67 1.52
CA LYS A 522 -35.76 24.00 2.05
C LYS A 522 -36.70 24.97 2.79
N HIS A 523 -36.16 25.82 3.66
CA HIS A 523 -36.97 26.77 4.43
C HIS A 523 -37.57 27.91 3.58
N LEU A 524 -36.91 28.31 2.50
CA LEU A 524 -37.43 29.31 1.55
C LEU A 524 -38.46 28.74 0.58
N LEU A 525 -38.24 27.55 0.04
CA LEU A 525 -38.98 27.03 -1.12
C LEU A 525 -40.12 26.05 -0.75
N GLN A 526 -40.24 25.62 0.50
CA GLN A 526 -41.39 24.79 0.91
C GLN A 526 -42.70 25.60 0.93
N PRO A 527 -43.83 25.05 0.43
CA PRO A 527 -45.13 25.74 0.44
C PRO A 527 -45.65 26.15 1.82
N ALA A 528 -45.19 25.47 2.88
CA ALA A 528 -45.50 25.78 4.27
C ALA A 528 -44.60 26.88 4.88
N SER A 529 -43.67 27.45 4.11
CA SER A 529 -42.85 28.57 4.57
C SER A 529 -43.73 29.75 4.98
N GLN A 530 -43.38 30.43 6.07
CA GLN A 530 -44.12 31.57 6.61
C GLN A 530 -44.28 32.71 5.59
N LEU A 531 -43.46 32.73 4.54
CA LEU A 531 -43.52 33.65 3.40
C LEU A 531 -44.73 33.44 2.47
N TYR A 532 -45.31 32.23 2.44
CA TYR A 532 -46.39 31.87 1.49
C TYR A 532 -47.78 31.73 2.13
N LYS A 533 -47.93 31.95 3.44
CA LYS A 533 -49.24 32.14 4.09
C LYS A 533 -49.96 33.38 3.54
N ARG A 534 -50.66 33.25 2.41
CA ARG A 534 -51.65 34.24 1.97
C ARG A 534 -52.76 34.30 3.02
N PRO A 535 -53.22 35.50 3.44
CA PRO A 535 -54.40 35.62 4.29
C PRO A 535 -55.62 35.13 3.49
N SER A 536 -56.14 33.96 3.84
CA SER A 536 -57.41 33.46 3.32
C SER A 536 -58.56 34.23 4.00
N SER A 537 -59.31 34.95 3.18
CA SER A 537 -60.38 35.91 3.54
C SER A 537 -59.91 37.27 4.09
N LEU A 538 -60.53 38.33 3.53
CA LEU A 538 -60.60 39.65 4.17
C LEU A 538 -61.56 39.54 5.37
N PRO A 539 -61.35 40.32 6.46
CA PRO A 539 -62.27 40.31 7.59
C PRO A 539 -63.67 40.72 7.14
N SER A 540 -64.63 39.81 7.33
CA SER A 540 -66.04 40.18 7.27
C SER A 540 -66.38 41.03 8.50
N PRO A 541 -67.25 42.06 8.39
CA PRO A 541 -67.66 42.84 9.56
C PRO A 541 -68.35 41.92 10.59
N PRO A 542 -68.15 42.17 11.89
CA PRO A 542 -68.52 41.22 12.93
C PRO A 542 -70.05 41.10 13.09
N PRO A 543 -70.60 39.87 13.21
CA PRO A 543 -71.89 39.68 13.83
C PRO A 543 -71.78 39.87 15.36
N ASP A 544 -72.93 40.10 16.01
CA ASP A 544 -73.03 40.44 17.43
C ASP A 544 -72.41 39.40 18.39
N ALA A 545 -72.08 39.89 19.58
CA ALA A 545 -71.28 39.20 20.59
C ALA A 545 -71.78 37.81 21.01
N SER A 546 -70.84 36.88 21.14
CA SER A 546 -70.90 35.80 22.13
C SER A 546 -69.53 35.74 22.85
N GLU A 547 -69.55 35.65 24.19
CA GLU A 547 -68.38 35.91 25.05
C GLU A 547 -67.38 34.75 25.14
N THR A 548 -67.21 33.97 24.07
CA THR A 548 -66.50 32.66 24.12
C THR A 548 -65.26 32.55 23.22
N SER A 549 -64.61 33.66 22.80
CA SER A 549 -63.41 33.55 21.94
C SER A 549 -62.29 34.56 22.12
N THR A 550 -62.43 35.63 22.91
CA THR A 550 -61.38 36.67 23.02
C THR A 550 -60.08 36.15 23.65
N ALA A 551 -60.16 35.25 24.63
CA ALA A 551 -59.00 34.62 25.26
C ALA A 551 -58.33 33.58 24.34
N GLU A 552 -59.12 32.79 23.60
CA GLU A 552 -58.59 31.79 22.67
C GLU A 552 -57.95 32.42 21.44
N LEU A 553 -58.55 33.50 20.89
CA LEU A 553 -57.95 34.31 19.83
C LEU A 553 -56.62 34.93 20.28
N ALA A 554 -56.56 35.49 21.49
CA ALA A 554 -55.32 36.05 22.03
C ALA A 554 -54.23 34.98 22.24
N ALA A 555 -54.60 33.78 22.70
CA ALA A 555 -53.67 32.66 22.86
C ALA A 555 -53.15 32.12 21.50
N ALA A 556 -54.04 31.96 20.51
CA ALA A 556 -53.67 31.54 19.16
C ALA A 556 -52.78 32.57 18.46
N GLN A 557 -53.04 33.87 18.64
CA GLN A 557 -52.21 34.96 18.13
C GLN A 557 -50.80 34.93 18.75
N ALA A 558 -50.71 34.72 20.07
CA ALA A 558 -49.43 34.62 20.78
C ALA A 558 -48.61 33.39 20.38
N ASP A 559 -49.26 32.26 20.06
CA ASP A 559 -48.56 31.07 19.58
C ASP A 559 -48.08 31.23 18.12
N GLU A 560 -48.87 31.84 17.22
CA GLU A 560 -48.39 32.22 15.87
C GLU A 560 -47.18 33.16 15.94
N ASP A 561 -47.19 34.16 16.82
CA ASP A 561 -46.08 35.11 16.97
C ASP A 561 -44.83 34.42 17.54
N ARG A 562 -45.00 33.46 18.45
CA ARG A 562 -43.90 32.62 18.97
C ARG A 562 -43.30 31.73 17.89
N GLN A 563 -44.13 31.05 17.09
CA GLN A 563 -43.70 30.23 15.97
C GLN A 563 -42.99 31.07 14.88
N ARG A 564 -43.46 32.30 14.62
CA ARG A 564 -42.79 33.28 13.73
C ARG A 564 -41.42 33.68 14.25
N SER A 565 -41.27 33.88 15.57
CA SER A 565 -39.99 34.23 16.18
C SER A 565 -38.99 33.07 16.09
N GLN A 566 -39.41 31.85 16.42
CA GLN A 566 -38.56 30.65 16.35
C GLN A 566 -38.11 30.36 14.91
N TRP A 567 -39.03 30.37 13.94
CA TRP A 567 -38.69 30.18 12.53
C TRP A 567 -37.72 31.26 12.00
N ARG A 568 -37.84 32.52 12.45
CA ARG A 568 -36.89 33.58 12.11
C ARG A 568 -35.51 33.32 12.71
N GLU A 569 -35.43 32.86 13.95
CA GLU A 569 -34.16 32.57 14.63
C GLU A 569 -33.43 31.38 13.98
N GLU A 570 -34.15 30.29 13.70
CA GLU A 570 -33.65 29.14 12.94
C GLU A 570 -33.19 29.55 11.53
N MET A 571 -33.95 30.40 10.85
CA MET A 571 -33.56 30.92 9.54
C MET A 571 -32.28 31.77 9.60
N MET A 572 -32.17 32.68 10.57
CA MET A 572 -30.96 33.49 10.73
C MET A 572 -29.72 32.64 11.01
N LEU A 573 -29.86 31.53 11.76
CA LEU A 573 -28.77 30.58 12.00
C LEU A 573 -28.37 29.80 10.74
N ASP A 574 -29.34 29.30 9.95
CA ASP A 574 -29.04 28.60 8.70
C ASP A 574 -28.49 29.54 7.61
N PHE A 575 -28.95 30.80 7.55
CA PHE A 575 -28.38 31.83 6.68
C PHE A 575 -26.95 32.21 7.12
N ALA A 576 -26.68 32.41 8.41
CA ALA A 576 -25.33 32.66 8.89
C ALA A 576 -24.37 31.50 8.61
N ALA A 577 -24.85 30.25 8.72
CA ALA A 577 -24.09 29.06 8.32
C ALA A 577 -23.84 29.01 6.80
N LEU A 578 -24.81 29.39 5.98
CA LEU A 578 -24.64 29.51 4.53
C LEU A 578 -23.67 30.64 4.16
N GLU A 579 -23.78 31.83 4.76
CA GLU A 579 -22.86 32.95 4.53
C GLU A 579 -21.43 32.59 4.93
N SER A 580 -21.23 31.94 6.08
CA SER A 580 -19.91 31.42 6.48
C SER A 580 -19.34 30.43 5.46
N THR A 581 -20.20 29.56 4.91
CA THR A 581 -19.81 28.60 3.86
C THR A 581 -19.49 29.31 2.53
N MET A 582 -20.27 30.31 2.13
CA MET A 582 -20.05 31.10 0.92
C MET A 582 -18.78 31.96 1.03
N VAL A 583 -18.52 32.58 2.18
CA VAL A 583 -17.28 33.32 2.46
C VAL A 583 -16.07 32.38 2.42
N ARG A 584 -16.19 31.16 2.97
CA ARG A 584 -15.14 30.12 2.85
C ARG A 584 -14.91 29.71 1.40
N ILE A 585 -15.97 29.43 0.63
CA ILE A 585 -15.87 29.10 -0.81
C ILE A 585 -15.23 30.25 -1.60
N GLN A 586 -15.61 31.50 -1.33
CA GLN A 586 -15.03 32.66 -2.01
C GLN A 586 -13.55 32.87 -1.64
N LEU A 587 -13.18 32.65 -0.37
CA LEU A 587 -11.77 32.63 0.07
C LEU A 587 -10.99 31.50 -0.61
N LEU A 588 -11.54 30.29 -0.68
CA LEU A 588 -10.93 29.15 -1.37
C LEU A 588 -10.82 29.39 -2.88
N GLN A 589 -11.81 29.99 -3.53
CA GLN A 589 -11.74 30.36 -4.95
C GLN A 589 -10.68 31.42 -5.19
N ASN A 590 -10.62 32.47 -4.37
CA ASN A 590 -9.60 33.51 -4.49
C ASN A 590 -8.19 32.96 -4.20
N SER A 591 -8.05 32.07 -3.21
CA SER A 591 -6.80 31.38 -2.88
C SER A 591 -6.39 30.43 -4.02
N ASN A 592 -7.32 29.65 -4.58
CA ASN A 592 -7.05 28.73 -5.69
C ASN A 592 -6.75 29.47 -6.99
N GLU A 593 -7.30 30.66 -7.21
CA GLU A 593 -6.95 31.52 -8.35
C GLU A 593 -5.52 32.07 -8.19
N GLN A 594 -5.15 32.50 -6.98
CA GLN A 594 -3.77 32.89 -6.64
C GLN A 594 -2.79 31.71 -6.76
N GLU A 595 -3.14 30.53 -6.25
CA GLU A 595 -2.32 29.33 -6.34
C GLU A 595 -2.21 28.83 -7.78
N ARG A 596 -3.27 28.91 -8.61
CA ARG A 596 -3.19 28.64 -10.05
C ARG A 596 -2.25 29.60 -10.77
N GLN A 597 -2.28 30.90 -10.43
CA GLN A 597 -1.35 31.88 -10.98
C GLN A 597 0.08 31.66 -10.50
N ARG A 598 0.27 31.15 -9.28
CA ARG A 598 1.58 30.70 -8.76
C ARG A 598 2.05 29.44 -9.51
N TYR A 599 1.26 28.38 -9.55
CA TYR A 599 1.56 27.13 -10.27
C TYR A 599 1.81 27.37 -11.76
N ALA A 600 1.15 28.34 -12.40
CA ALA A 600 1.46 28.72 -13.78
C ALA A 600 2.89 29.26 -13.93
N LYS A 601 3.37 30.08 -12.99
CA LYS A 601 4.75 30.60 -12.94
C LYS A 601 5.75 29.51 -12.55
N GLU A 602 5.41 28.73 -11.53
CA GLU A 602 6.26 27.68 -10.97
C GLU A 602 6.42 26.51 -11.96
N LYS A 603 5.39 26.20 -12.76
CA LYS A 603 5.46 25.26 -13.89
C LYS A 603 6.44 25.71 -14.97
N ILE A 604 6.48 27.02 -15.31
CA ILE A 604 7.47 27.55 -16.27
C ILE A 604 8.88 27.33 -15.71
N HIS A 605 9.11 27.71 -14.45
CA HIS A 605 10.40 27.52 -13.79
C HIS A 605 10.83 26.04 -13.67
N ILE A 606 9.88 25.12 -13.41
CA ILE A 606 10.12 23.68 -13.39
C ILE A 606 10.49 23.15 -14.78
N LEU A 607 9.84 23.64 -15.86
CA LEU A 607 10.18 23.24 -17.23
C LEU A 607 11.56 23.74 -17.65
N GLU A 608 11.90 24.99 -17.35
CA GLU A 608 13.25 25.56 -17.54
C GLU A 608 14.31 24.74 -16.77
N THR A 609 14.02 24.42 -15.51
CA THR A 609 14.90 23.58 -14.67
C THR A 609 15.01 22.16 -15.23
N GLN A 610 13.94 21.59 -15.78
CA GLN A 610 13.94 20.27 -16.40
C GLN A 610 14.79 20.25 -17.68
N GLU A 611 14.78 21.30 -18.49
CA GLU A 611 15.68 21.44 -19.65
C GLU A 611 17.14 21.61 -19.21
N ALA A 612 17.41 22.44 -18.20
CA ALA A 612 18.75 22.59 -17.63
C ALA A 612 19.30 21.25 -17.07
N ILE A 613 18.48 20.48 -16.36
CA ILE A 613 18.84 19.14 -15.86
C ILE A 613 19.06 18.15 -17.02
N LYS A 614 18.25 18.19 -18.09
CA LYS A 614 18.47 17.36 -19.28
C LYS A 614 19.80 17.69 -19.97
N ALA A 615 20.13 18.98 -20.12
CA ALA A 615 21.40 19.44 -20.69
C ALA A 615 22.60 18.97 -19.85
N ASN A 616 22.58 19.21 -18.54
CA ASN A 616 23.61 18.76 -17.60
C ASN A 616 23.73 17.23 -17.59
N THR A 617 22.62 16.49 -17.61
CA THR A 617 22.64 15.01 -17.71
C THR A 617 23.27 14.52 -19.02
N ALA A 618 23.08 15.22 -20.13
CA ALA A 618 23.71 14.90 -21.41
C ALA A 618 25.21 15.25 -21.44
N GLU A 619 25.64 16.24 -20.65
CA GLU A 619 27.06 16.56 -20.41
C GLU A 619 27.73 15.51 -19.52
N LEU A 620 27.17 15.23 -18.35
CA LEU A 620 27.64 14.18 -17.43
C LEU A 620 27.71 12.79 -18.09
N ARG A 621 26.82 12.47 -19.05
CA ARG A 621 26.92 11.25 -19.86
C ARG A 621 28.14 11.24 -20.77
N ARG A 622 28.46 12.36 -21.44
CA ARG A 622 29.67 12.50 -22.26
C ARG A 622 30.94 12.41 -21.41
N GLU A 623 30.95 13.02 -20.23
CA GLU A 623 32.04 12.88 -19.26
C GLU A 623 32.20 11.44 -18.77
N LEU A 624 31.10 10.76 -18.45
CA LEU A 624 31.11 9.36 -18.02
C LEU A 624 31.63 8.42 -19.12
N GLU A 625 31.29 8.65 -20.39
CA GLU A 625 31.84 7.90 -21.52
C GLU A 625 33.34 8.17 -21.70
N ALA A 626 33.78 9.42 -21.59
CA ALA A 626 35.20 9.77 -21.62
C ALA A 626 35.98 9.14 -20.44
N ALA A 627 35.39 9.13 -19.24
CA ALA A 627 35.95 8.49 -18.06
C ALA A 627 36.02 6.96 -18.21
N ARG A 628 34.98 6.33 -18.76
CA ARG A 628 34.97 4.89 -19.11
C ARG A 628 36.03 4.55 -20.15
N ALA A 629 36.17 5.35 -21.21
CA ALA A 629 37.22 5.17 -22.21
C ALA A 629 38.63 5.33 -21.61
N LYS A 630 38.80 6.23 -20.64
CA LYS A 630 40.06 6.40 -19.87
C LYS A 630 40.31 5.22 -18.91
N MET A 631 39.28 4.68 -18.28
CA MET A 631 39.34 3.47 -17.44
C MET A 631 39.71 2.23 -18.27
N GLU A 632 39.08 2.01 -19.43
CA GLU A 632 39.40 0.88 -20.32
C GLU A 632 40.82 0.97 -20.89
N LYS A 633 41.31 2.19 -21.18
CA LYS A 633 42.74 2.39 -21.45
C LYS A 633 43.60 1.97 -20.26
N ARG A 634 43.26 2.39 -19.04
CA ARG A 634 44.00 2.01 -17.81
C ARG A 634 44.00 0.49 -17.57
N LYS A 635 42.84 -0.18 -17.63
CA LYS A 635 42.78 -1.65 -17.54
C LYS A 635 43.70 -2.35 -18.53
N ARG A 636 43.80 -1.88 -19.78
CA ARG A 636 44.75 -2.45 -20.75
C ARG A 636 46.21 -2.21 -20.36
N TRP A 637 46.55 -1.07 -19.76
CA TRP A 637 47.88 -0.83 -19.18
C TRP A 637 48.12 -1.73 -17.97
N ASP A 638 47.14 -1.92 -17.10
CA ASP A 638 47.22 -2.76 -15.91
C ASP A 638 47.35 -4.24 -16.30
N GLU A 639 46.57 -4.75 -17.27
CA GLU A 639 46.72 -6.10 -17.86
C GLU A 639 48.08 -6.31 -18.56
N MET A 640 48.70 -5.26 -19.09
CA MET A 640 50.07 -5.31 -19.62
C MET A 640 51.11 -5.27 -18.51
N ALA A 641 50.86 -4.53 -17.43
CA ALA A 641 51.72 -4.45 -16.25
C ALA A 641 51.69 -5.75 -15.44
N ASP A 642 50.53 -6.40 -15.28
CA ASP A 642 50.38 -7.69 -14.59
C ASP A 642 51.11 -8.83 -15.32
N LYS A 643 51.26 -8.76 -16.65
CA LYS A 643 52.12 -9.68 -17.42
C LYS A 643 53.62 -9.49 -17.13
N ILE A 644 54.00 -8.34 -16.57
CA ILE A 644 55.37 -8.03 -16.15
C ILE A 644 55.53 -8.35 -14.65
N HIS A 645 54.61 -7.90 -13.80
CA HIS A 645 54.67 -8.08 -12.35
C HIS A 645 54.31 -9.50 -11.87
N GLY A 646 53.41 -10.20 -12.57
CA GLY A 646 53.02 -11.58 -12.28
C GLY A 646 53.97 -12.63 -12.85
N ASN A 647 54.99 -12.24 -13.62
CA ASN A 647 55.95 -13.16 -14.21
C ASN A 647 57.08 -13.47 -13.21
N MET A 648 56.95 -14.58 -12.48
CA MET A 648 57.92 -15.03 -11.46
C MET A 648 59.35 -15.31 -11.98
N MET A 649 59.59 -15.29 -13.30
CA MET A 649 60.95 -15.38 -13.87
C MET A 649 61.68 -14.02 -13.91
N LEU A 650 60.97 -12.90 -13.77
CA LEU A 650 61.56 -11.56 -13.76
C LEU A 650 62.05 -11.20 -12.35
N LYS A 651 63.35 -11.41 -12.12
CA LYS A 651 64.05 -10.96 -10.90
C LYS A 651 64.04 -9.43 -10.78
N SER A 652 64.12 -8.91 -9.55
CA SER A 652 64.15 -7.45 -9.32
C SER A 652 65.41 -6.82 -9.91
N ARG A 653 65.40 -5.50 -10.12
CA ARG A 653 66.58 -4.78 -10.65
C ARG A 653 67.78 -4.85 -9.70
N GLU A 654 67.54 -4.93 -8.39
CA GLU A 654 68.61 -5.08 -7.40
C GLU A 654 69.19 -6.51 -7.44
N ASP A 655 68.35 -7.55 -7.55
CA ASP A 655 68.80 -8.94 -7.72
C ASP A 655 69.58 -9.12 -9.03
N GLN A 656 69.14 -8.47 -10.11
CA GLN A 656 69.82 -8.48 -11.41
C GLN A 656 71.19 -7.79 -11.31
N ALA A 657 71.28 -6.63 -10.63
CA ALA A 657 72.53 -5.92 -10.43
C ALA A 657 73.52 -6.75 -9.59
N GLN A 658 73.08 -7.33 -8.46
CA GLN A 658 73.92 -8.21 -7.62
C GLN A 658 74.38 -9.47 -8.38
N MET A 659 73.49 -10.07 -9.17
CA MET A 659 73.83 -11.27 -9.94
C MET A 659 74.77 -10.94 -11.11
N GLN A 660 74.67 -9.75 -11.71
CA GLN A 660 75.58 -9.26 -12.74
C GLN A 660 76.95 -8.87 -12.17
N GLU A 661 76.99 -8.25 -10.98
CA GLU A 661 78.24 -7.98 -10.25
C GLU A 661 78.97 -9.28 -9.89
N LYS A 662 78.23 -10.28 -9.39
CA LYS A 662 78.77 -11.60 -9.09
C LYS A 662 79.30 -12.31 -10.35
N LEU A 663 78.56 -12.25 -11.46
CA LEU A 663 78.99 -12.85 -12.73
C LEU A 663 80.23 -12.14 -13.30
N ASN A 664 80.32 -10.82 -13.18
CA ASN A 664 81.51 -10.07 -13.59
C ASN A 664 82.74 -10.41 -12.74
N ALA A 665 82.57 -10.67 -11.43
CA ALA A 665 83.65 -11.15 -10.57
C ALA A 665 84.11 -12.57 -10.97
N GLU A 666 83.17 -13.46 -11.27
CA GLU A 666 83.45 -14.84 -11.73
C GLU A 666 84.13 -14.86 -13.12
N ILE A 667 83.78 -13.93 -14.02
CA ILE A 667 84.48 -13.70 -15.29
C ILE A 667 85.90 -13.20 -15.04
N ALA A 668 86.11 -12.23 -14.15
CA ALA A 668 87.44 -11.70 -13.85
C ALA A 668 88.36 -12.76 -13.20
N GLU A 669 87.81 -13.65 -12.38
CA GLU A 669 88.52 -14.83 -11.82
C GLU A 669 88.91 -15.81 -12.93
N GLN A 670 87.99 -16.13 -13.85
CA GLN A 670 88.28 -16.99 -15.01
C GLN A 670 89.30 -16.37 -15.99
N GLU A 671 89.28 -15.04 -16.18
CA GLU A 671 90.29 -14.34 -16.99
C GLU A 671 91.69 -14.40 -16.33
N GLN A 672 91.77 -14.30 -15.00
CA GLN A 672 93.03 -14.51 -14.26
C GLN A 672 93.51 -15.96 -14.37
N GLU A 673 92.64 -16.95 -14.16
CA GLU A 673 92.99 -18.37 -14.37
C GLU A 673 93.46 -18.61 -15.81
N MET A 674 92.78 -18.05 -16.81
CA MET A 674 93.21 -18.15 -18.21
C MET A 674 94.58 -17.52 -18.45
N GLU A 675 94.90 -16.39 -17.82
CA GLU A 675 96.22 -15.75 -17.93
C GLU A 675 97.31 -16.59 -17.24
N GLU A 676 97.01 -17.22 -16.10
CA GLU A 676 97.90 -18.18 -15.44
C GLU A 676 98.11 -19.44 -16.29
N TYR A 677 97.05 -20.05 -16.82
CA TYR A 677 97.13 -21.17 -17.77
C TYR A 677 97.92 -20.78 -19.03
N ALA A 678 97.77 -19.57 -19.55
CA ALA A 678 98.55 -19.07 -20.68
C ALA A 678 100.05 -18.95 -20.33
N LYS A 679 100.39 -18.44 -19.13
CA LYS A 679 101.78 -18.41 -18.63
C LYS A 679 102.34 -19.83 -18.44
N LEU A 680 101.54 -20.77 -17.94
CA LEU A 680 101.91 -22.17 -17.74
C LEU A 680 102.13 -22.90 -19.08
N ILE A 681 101.26 -22.66 -20.07
CA ILE A 681 101.41 -23.15 -21.45
C ILE A 681 102.64 -22.54 -22.10
N ALA A 682 102.89 -21.25 -21.94
CA ALA A 682 104.09 -20.59 -22.46
C ALA A 682 105.38 -21.17 -21.85
N ALA A 683 105.44 -21.33 -20.53
CA ALA A 683 106.56 -21.96 -19.84
C ALA A 683 106.77 -23.41 -20.31
N ARG A 684 105.69 -24.20 -20.44
CA ARG A 684 105.74 -25.58 -20.93
C ARG A 684 106.15 -25.66 -22.41
N LYS A 685 105.78 -24.67 -23.24
CA LYS A 685 106.19 -24.54 -24.64
C LYS A 685 107.67 -24.17 -24.76
N THR A 686 108.20 -23.33 -23.87
CA THR A 686 109.65 -23.08 -23.76
C THR A 686 110.40 -24.34 -23.31
N GLN A 687 109.87 -25.08 -22.33
CA GLN A 687 110.45 -26.33 -21.85
C GLN A 687 110.45 -27.43 -22.93
N MET A 688 109.35 -27.57 -23.69
CA MET A 688 109.29 -28.41 -24.88
C MET A 688 110.17 -27.90 -26.03
N GLY A 689 110.41 -26.60 -26.12
CA GLY A 689 111.37 -26.00 -27.05
C GLY A 689 112.80 -26.44 -26.76
N VAL A 690 113.22 -26.43 -25.50
CA VAL A 690 114.53 -26.94 -25.06
C VAL A 690 114.67 -28.44 -25.38
N ILE A 691 113.63 -29.23 -25.11
CA ILE A 691 113.60 -30.67 -25.47
C ILE A 691 113.63 -30.85 -26.99
N GLY A 692 112.87 -30.04 -27.74
CA GLY A 692 112.78 -30.10 -29.20
C GLY A 692 114.06 -29.67 -29.93
N VAL A 693 114.84 -28.77 -29.35
CA VAL A 693 116.21 -28.46 -29.84
C VAL A 693 117.12 -29.66 -29.64
N GLY A 694 117.14 -30.27 -28.44
CA GLY A 694 117.91 -31.50 -28.21
C GLY A 694 117.51 -32.67 -29.11
N VAL A 695 116.21 -32.82 -29.43
CA VAL A 695 115.72 -33.83 -30.39
C VAL A 695 116.09 -33.47 -31.83
N LYS A 696 116.13 -32.18 -32.21
CA LYS A 696 116.58 -31.75 -33.55
C LYS A 696 118.09 -31.89 -33.73
N GLU A 697 118.90 -31.59 -32.72
CA GLU A 697 120.35 -31.85 -32.76
C GLU A 697 120.65 -33.35 -32.87
N MET A 698 119.83 -34.20 -32.24
CA MET A 698 119.93 -35.66 -32.36
C MET A 698 119.45 -36.20 -33.72
N MET A 699 118.39 -35.61 -34.32
CA MET A 699 117.88 -35.97 -35.65
C MET A 699 118.77 -35.44 -36.80
N ALA A 700 119.42 -34.29 -36.66
CA ALA A 700 120.28 -33.70 -37.69
C ALA A 700 121.57 -34.51 -37.97
N LEU A 701 121.87 -35.53 -37.16
CA LEU A 701 122.93 -36.51 -37.39
C LEU A 701 122.47 -37.75 -38.20
N LEU A 702 121.18 -37.85 -38.52
CA LEU A 702 120.55 -39.05 -39.07
C LEU A 702 119.66 -38.70 -40.30
N HIS A 703 120.30 -38.65 -41.46
CA HIS A 703 119.75 -38.61 -42.84
C HIS A 703 119.53 -37.22 -43.49
N PRO A 704 120.22 -36.92 -44.62
CA PRO A 704 119.97 -35.75 -45.45
C PRO A 704 118.97 -36.02 -46.60
N GLU A 705 118.44 -34.92 -47.15
CA GLU A 705 117.90 -34.70 -48.51
C GLU A 705 116.99 -35.76 -49.18
N GLU A 706 115.79 -35.33 -49.59
CA GLU A 706 115.47 -35.16 -51.03
C GLU A 706 114.20 -34.28 -51.22
N GLN A 707 114.17 -33.48 -52.28
CA GLN A 707 113.11 -32.54 -52.67
C GLN A 707 112.62 -32.86 -54.10
N GLU A 708 111.63 -32.10 -54.57
CA GLU A 708 111.25 -31.91 -56.00
C GLU A 708 110.27 -32.92 -56.67
N PRO A 709 109.56 -32.55 -57.77
CA PRO A 709 108.94 -31.23 -58.03
C PRO A 709 107.55 -31.29 -58.75
N GLU A 710 107.14 -30.10 -59.23
CA GLU A 710 105.87 -29.68 -59.84
C GLU A 710 105.65 -30.04 -61.34
N SER A 711 104.41 -29.84 -61.83
CA SER A 711 104.08 -29.00 -63.00
C SER A 711 102.57 -28.65 -62.93
N GLN A 712 102.05 -27.42 -63.05
CA GLN A 712 102.26 -26.23 -63.92
C GLN A 712 101.46 -26.23 -65.24
N ASP A 713 100.34 -25.51 -65.26
CA ASP A 713 99.89 -24.47 -66.22
C ASP A 713 98.40 -24.11 -65.93
N GLY A 714 97.85 -22.91 -66.15
CA GLY A 714 98.42 -21.62 -66.59
C GLY A 714 97.39 -20.45 -66.44
N THR A 715 97.91 -19.23 -66.30
CA THR A 715 97.31 -17.88 -66.22
C THR A 715 95.89 -17.58 -66.76
N GLU A 716 95.14 -16.71 -66.05
CA GLU A 716 94.84 -15.29 -66.44
C GLU A 716 93.98 -14.51 -65.39
N GLY A 717 94.08 -13.17 -65.38
CA GLY A 717 93.14 -12.26 -64.67
C GLY A 717 93.75 -11.43 -63.52
N ALA A 718 93.60 -10.09 -63.55
CA ALA A 718 94.37 -9.16 -62.73
C ALA A 718 93.55 -8.19 -61.83
N GLU A 719 94.28 -7.49 -60.96
CA GLU A 719 94.03 -6.15 -60.38
C GLU A 719 93.03 -5.90 -59.21
N THR A 720 93.65 -5.56 -58.07
CA THR A 720 93.35 -4.46 -57.12
C THR A 720 91.91 -4.18 -56.64
N ARG A 721 91.72 -4.16 -55.30
CA ARG A 721 90.68 -3.36 -54.64
C ARG A 721 91.15 -2.70 -53.35
N ASN A 722 90.79 -1.43 -53.19
CA ASN A 722 90.98 -0.61 -52.00
C ASN A 722 89.83 0.41 -51.94
N GLY A 723 89.28 0.73 -50.75
CA GLY A 723 88.51 1.97 -50.51
C GLY A 723 86.98 2.04 -50.77
N THR A 724 86.24 2.30 -49.68
CA THR A 724 85.16 3.32 -49.51
C THR A 724 83.86 3.35 -50.35
N SER A 725 82.74 3.08 -49.65
CA SER A 725 81.57 3.97 -49.39
C SER A 725 80.78 4.68 -50.52
N GLN A 726 79.42 4.53 -50.54
CA GLN A 726 78.44 5.60 -50.24
C GLN A 726 76.92 5.22 -50.36
N VAL A 727 76.11 5.70 -49.39
CA VAL A 727 74.73 6.29 -49.47
C VAL A 727 73.50 5.50 -50.00
N GLY A 728 72.38 5.52 -49.23
CA GLY A 728 71.00 5.60 -49.79
C GLY A 728 69.86 4.76 -49.15
N THR A 729 68.94 5.40 -48.39
CA THR A 729 67.62 4.90 -47.88
C THR A 729 66.44 5.39 -48.79
N PRO A 730 65.11 5.07 -48.61
CA PRO A 730 64.38 4.57 -47.40
C PRO A 730 63.11 3.65 -47.56
N ARG A 731 62.48 3.31 -46.41
CA ARG A 731 61.05 2.92 -46.17
C ARG A 731 60.52 1.56 -46.70
N GLU A 732 59.47 0.90 -46.17
CA GLU A 732 58.75 0.87 -44.86
C GLU A 732 57.84 -0.39 -44.85
N GLY A 733 57.33 -0.87 -43.69
CA GLY A 733 56.07 -1.64 -43.64
C GLY A 733 56.08 -3.15 -43.25
N SER A 734 55.29 -3.44 -42.20
CA SER A 734 54.46 -4.64 -41.92
C SER A 734 54.93 -6.10 -42.19
N ARG A 735 54.63 -6.98 -41.22
CA ARG A 735 54.37 -8.41 -41.49
C ARG A 735 53.12 -8.93 -40.74
N SER A 736 52.26 -9.56 -41.52
CA SER A 736 51.29 -10.60 -41.14
C SER A 736 52.01 -11.81 -40.49
N GLY A 737 51.38 -12.75 -39.79
CA GLY A 737 49.95 -13.08 -39.73
C GLY A 737 49.63 -14.29 -40.63
N THR A 738 49.68 -15.51 -40.09
CA THR A 738 49.13 -16.74 -40.71
C THR A 738 48.94 -17.86 -39.67
N PRO A 739 48.06 -18.87 -39.91
CA PRO A 739 47.49 -19.72 -38.86
C PRO A 739 47.71 -21.25 -39.07
N ASP A 740 46.79 -22.04 -38.51
CA ASP A 740 46.44 -23.45 -38.78
C ASP A 740 47.24 -24.61 -38.14
N GLY A 741 46.51 -25.69 -37.83
CA GLY A 741 47.07 -27.04 -37.95
C GLY A 741 46.83 -28.07 -36.83
N LEU A 742 45.57 -28.47 -36.60
CA LEU A 742 45.13 -29.85 -36.28
C LEU A 742 46.16 -30.91 -35.79
N LYS A 743 45.90 -31.51 -34.61
CA LYS A 743 45.81 -32.99 -34.42
C LYS A 743 45.46 -33.39 -32.98
N ALA A 744 44.40 -34.20 -32.80
CA ALA A 744 44.15 -34.93 -31.54
C ALA A 744 43.27 -36.17 -31.75
N ARG A 745 43.75 -37.35 -31.27
CA ARG A 745 43.10 -38.63 -30.87
C ARG A 745 44.06 -39.81 -31.11
N PRO A 746 43.95 -40.97 -30.41
CA PRO A 746 42.78 -41.57 -29.73
C PRO A 746 42.95 -41.79 -28.20
N GLY A 747 41.99 -42.33 -27.41
CA GLY A 747 40.58 -42.65 -27.66
C GLY A 747 39.98 -43.70 -26.69
N SER A 748 38.63 -43.79 -26.65
CA SER A 748 37.78 -44.82 -25.97
C SER A 748 37.73 -44.80 -24.42
N ARG A 749 36.64 -45.12 -23.71
CA ARG A 749 35.20 -45.47 -23.98
C ARG A 749 34.31 -44.53 -23.10
N GLY A 750 32.97 -44.52 -23.00
CA GLY A 750 31.79 -45.29 -23.47
C GLY A 750 30.70 -45.20 -22.35
N ASP A 751 29.39 -45.37 -22.53
CA ASP A 751 28.50 -45.69 -23.66
C ASP A 751 27.05 -45.28 -23.26
N SER A 752 26.14 -44.91 -24.19
CA SER A 752 24.76 -44.48 -23.84
C SER A 752 23.73 -44.62 -24.99
N ARG A 753 22.62 -45.34 -24.72
CA ARG A 753 21.42 -45.48 -25.59
C ARG A 753 20.55 -44.19 -25.56
N ALA A 754 20.06 -43.62 -26.66
CA ALA A 754 18.94 -44.05 -27.55
C ALA A 754 17.55 -43.95 -26.85
N VAL A 755 16.44 -43.47 -27.43
CA VAL A 755 15.97 -43.24 -28.82
C VAL A 755 15.02 -42.02 -28.87
N SER A 756 14.86 -41.34 -30.02
CA SER A 756 13.78 -40.36 -30.28
C SER A 756 13.02 -40.65 -31.59
N VAL A 757 11.68 -40.64 -31.57
CA VAL A 757 10.80 -40.80 -32.75
C VAL A 757 9.59 -39.85 -32.63
N THR A 758 9.18 -39.24 -33.73
CA THR A 758 8.05 -38.28 -33.89
C THR A 758 6.71 -38.98 -34.18
N PRO A 759 5.54 -38.32 -34.06
CA PRO A 759 4.93 -37.47 -35.13
C PRO A 759 4.16 -36.24 -34.55
N SER A 760 3.50 -35.31 -35.27
CA SER A 760 3.37 -34.92 -36.70
C SER A 760 2.80 -33.48 -36.81
N GLN A 761 2.84 -32.88 -38.01
CA GLN A 761 2.43 -31.50 -38.35
C GLN A 761 0.93 -31.32 -38.70
N GLY A 762 0.51 -30.05 -38.84
CA GLY A 762 -0.59 -29.57 -39.70
C GLY A 762 -1.39 -28.41 -39.06
N GLY A 763 -1.63 -27.25 -39.68
CA GLY A 763 -1.22 -26.74 -41.00
C GLY A 763 -1.81 -25.33 -41.26
N ASP A 764 -1.41 -24.71 -42.38
CA ASP A 764 -2.08 -23.62 -43.13
C ASP A 764 -2.12 -22.16 -42.60
N VAL A 765 -1.09 -21.40 -42.98
CA VAL A 765 -1.15 -20.28 -43.96
C VAL A 765 -2.49 -19.53 -44.13
N GLU A 766 -2.51 -18.21 -43.86
CA GLU A 766 -2.45 -17.13 -44.88
C GLU A 766 -2.69 -15.73 -44.23
N MET A 767 -1.76 -14.78 -44.42
CA MET A 767 -2.04 -13.34 -44.26
C MET A 767 -1.32 -12.58 -45.36
N THR A 768 -2.07 -11.77 -46.10
CA THR A 768 -1.58 -10.93 -47.19
C THR A 768 -1.47 -9.47 -46.75
N ASP A 769 -0.48 -8.76 -47.32
CA ASP A 769 -0.23 -7.34 -47.07
C ASP A 769 -1.42 -6.45 -47.40
N THR A 770 -1.55 -5.33 -46.67
CA THR A 770 -1.81 -4.05 -47.36
C THR A 770 -1.18 -2.87 -46.61
N VAL A 771 -0.16 -2.27 -47.22
CA VAL A 771 0.43 -0.99 -46.81
C VAL A 771 -0.46 0.17 -47.28
N GLN A 772 -0.72 1.15 -46.41
CA GLN A 772 -1.16 2.49 -46.84
C GLN A 772 -0.49 3.62 -46.03
N THR A 773 0.46 4.27 -46.69
CA THR A 773 0.73 5.72 -46.61
C THR A 773 0.71 6.23 -48.04
N PRO A 774 0.20 7.45 -48.33
CA PRO A 774 1.18 8.55 -48.46
C PRO A 774 0.64 9.98 -48.19
N GLY A 775 1.56 10.93 -48.07
CA GLY A 775 1.39 12.27 -48.65
C GLY A 775 1.52 13.46 -47.70
N GLY A 776 2.55 14.29 -47.89
CA GLY A 776 2.74 15.56 -47.19
C GLY A 776 4.17 16.10 -47.36
N ILE A 777 4.43 16.80 -48.46
CA ILE A 777 5.74 17.36 -48.85
C ILE A 777 5.75 18.86 -48.53
N GLU A 778 6.83 19.39 -47.95
CA GLU A 778 7.42 20.68 -48.38
C GLU A 778 8.84 20.90 -47.83
N SER A 779 9.59 21.80 -48.46
CA SER A 779 11.06 21.89 -48.38
C SER A 779 11.59 23.32 -48.54
N SER A 780 12.56 23.72 -47.71
CA SER A 780 13.48 24.87 -47.90
C SER A 780 14.71 24.66 -46.99
N THR A 781 15.95 24.56 -47.49
CA THR A 781 16.93 25.66 -47.70
C THR A 781 17.10 26.59 -46.48
N GLY A 782 18.27 26.82 -45.89
CA GLY A 782 19.64 26.34 -46.16
C GLY A 782 20.66 27.50 -46.17
N GLU A 783 21.44 27.64 -45.08
CA GLU A 783 22.59 28.52 -44.79
C GLU A 783 23.09 28.01 -43.42
N ILE A 784 24.33 27.56 -43.13
CA ILE A 784 25.69 28.08 -43.38
C ILE A 784 25.92 29.46 -42.77
N GLU A 785 26.50 29.50 -41.58
CA GLU A 785 27.44 30.54 -41.16
C GLU A 785 28.53 29.93 -40.25
N GLU A 786 29.72 30.54 -40.28
CA GLU A 786 30.99 29.94 -39.84
C GLU A 786 31.39 30.30 -38.39
N GLU A 787 32.50 29.71 -37.95
CA GLU A 787 33.18 29.98 -36.69
C GLU A 787 33.57 31.46 -36.49
N GLU A 788 33.54 31.93 -35.24
CA GLU A 788 34.56 32.86 -34.78
C GLU A 788 35.14 32.40 -33.43
N MET A 789 36.46 32.54 -33.30
CA MET A 789 37.30 32.07 -32.19
C MET A 789 37.55 33.19 -31.15
N GLU A 790 38.32 32.83 -30.11
CA GLU A 790 38.96 33.65 -29.05
C GLU A 790 38.25 33.58 -27.68
N THR A 791 38.93 33.26 -26.57
CA THR A 791 40.35 32.88 -26.33
C THR A 791 40.47 31.97 -25.11
#